data_AF-A0A8C4UM61-F1
#
_entry.id   AF-A0A8C4UM61-F1
#
_cell.length_a   1.000
_cell.length_b   1.000
_cell.length_c   1.000
_cell.angle_alpha   90.00
_cell.angle_beta   90.00
_cell.angle_gamma   90.00
#
_symmetry.space_group_name_H-M   'P 1'
#
loop_
_entity.id
_entity.type
_entity.pdbx_description
1 polymer ?
#
loop_
_entity_poly.entity_id
_entity_poly.type
_entity_poly.pdbx_seq_one_letter_code
_entity_poly.pdbx_strand_id
1 'polypeptide(L)'
;MWGMPAGTGPPPHRQGAPAAPPPAPPLRRSAGPGRSRSQRAGGGAGAGRAAGSPASLRAVTAGAAALPLPPPPPPPALLPPRPGRGEVAAQPCAPGPVAGTRSAMLAGCRRALPAALGRALRGLAAGPGCRAVSTSWSPVGAAFDAKQQGQPLRGGAVGGKTGLFGVPELSCPEGFKEAQDKALQESEQLVQKACSTPPGPETVKIFDQLSDSLCRVADLADFVKIAHPDFAFREAAEEACRSIGTVVEKLNTDVELCQSLRRLLGDEIIMSSLDPETRRVAELFMFDFEISGIHLDGEKRKKAVDLNVRILDLCNEFLTGTHLPNKIDKHILPEHIRYNFTAEGNYLQVAGLHADCPDDLVREAAYKIFLYPNAEQLNCLEELLASRNSLAQLVGYDTFAHRALQGTMAKNPETVRQFLEKLSDQLSKRTQKDFEMMTKMKMKLNPQNSKLMPWDHPYYSGVLRAERYNIDPGLYCPFFSLGACMEGLNSLFSQLLGISLYAEQTQRGEVWSEDVRKLAVVHETEGLLGYIYCDFFQRADKPHQDCHFTVRGGRLRENGEYQLPVVVLMLSLPHSTRDAPTLLSPGMMENLFHEMGHAMHSMLGRTRYQHVTGTRCPTDFAEVPSILMEYFANDYRVVNQFARHYKTGQPLPKNMVSRLCESKKVCAAADMQLQVFYAVLDQIYHGKHPLKQSTTEILKETQEKVYGLPYVPNTAWQLRFSHLVGYGAKYYSYLMSRAVASMVWKQCFAQDPFDRAMGERYRREMLAHGGGKEPILMVQGMLQKSPSVEDFVDALVSDLDQDFETFIMDS
;
A
#
# COMPACT_ATOMS: atom_id res chain seq x y z
N MET A 1 4.50 -7.43 -19.22
CA MET A 1 5.97 -7.47 -19.29
C MET A 1 6.62 -6.18 -19.84
N TRP A 2 6.56 -4.98 -19.28
CA TRP A 2 5.38 -4.22 -18.86
C TRP A 2 4.64 -4.78 -17.64
N GLY A 3 5.25 -4.68 -16.47
CA GLY A 3 4.46 -4.74 -15.25
C GLY A 3 3.45 -3.59 -15.28
N MET A 4 2.16 -3.92 -15.25
CA MET A 4 1.21 -3.02 -14.56
C MET A 4 1.76 -2.86 -13.13
N PRO A 5 1.82 -1.64 -12.58
CA PRO A 5 2.23 -1.46 -11.21
C PRO A 5 1.14 -2.07 -10.31
N ALA A 6 1.30 -3.35 -9.96
CA ALA A 6 0.50 -4.00 -8.94
C ALA A 6 0.56 -3.10 -7.70
N GLY A 7 -0.58 -2.49 -7.36
CA GLY A 7 -0.61 -1.25 -6.59
C GLY A 7 0.28 -1.32 -5.35
N THR A 8 1.31 -0.47 -5.33
CA THR A 8 2.24 -0.36 -4.20
C THR A 8 1.49 0.27 -3.04
N GLY A 9 0.79 -0.58 -2.31
CA GLY A 9 0.13 -0.29 -1.06
C GLY A 9 0.77 -1.17 0.01
N PRO A 10 1.18 -0.60 1.15
CA PRO A 10 1.77 -1.38 2.23
C PRO A 10 0.70 -2.32 2.82
N PRO A 11 1.09 -3.40 3.52
CA PRO A 11 0.12 -4.14 4.31
C PRO A 11 -0.55 -3.19 5.31
N PRO A 12 -1.88 -3.27 5.53
CA PRO A 12 -2.53 -2.45 6.55
C PRO A 12 -1.94 -2.79 7.92
N HIS A 13 -1.11 -1.89 8.46
CA HIS A 13 -0.53 -2.00 9.79
C HIS A 13 -1.66 -1.97 10.83
N ARG A 14 -2.15 -3.17 11.17
CA ARG A 14 -3.27 -3.45 12.08
C ARG A 14 -4.60 -2.85 11.64
N GLN A 15 -5.25 -3.48 10.66
CA GLN A 15 -6.71 -3.45 10.56
C GLN A 15 -7.26 -4.88 10.49
N GLY A 16 -7.60 -5.45 11.65
CA GLY A 16 -8.60 -6.51 11.69
C GLY A 16 -9.92 -5.96 11.14
N ALA A 17 -10.53 -6.66 10.18
CA ALA A 17 -11.74 -6.17 9.51
C ALA A 17 -12.89 -5.96 10.53
N PRO A 18 -13.52 -4.77 10.56
CA PRO A 18 -14.66 -4.52 11.43
C PRO A 18 -15.85 -5.38 10.99
N ALA A 19 -16.44 -6.13 11.93
CA ALA A 19 -17.60 -6.96 11.64
C ALA A 19 -18.79 -6.08 11.20
N ALA A 20 -19.36 -6.37 10.03
CA ALA A 20 -20.51 -5.64 9.51
C ALA A 20 -21.76 -5.85 10.38
N PRO A 21 -22.54 -4.80 10.70
CA PRO A 21 -23.79 -4.96 11.44
C PRO A 21 -24.85 -5.66 10.58
N PRO A 22 -25.69 -6.55 11.16
CA PRO A 22 -26.69 -7.29 10.39
C PRO A 22 -27.83 -6.39 9.92
N PRO A 23 -28.34 -6.57 8.67
CA PRO A 23 -29.50 -5.83 8.18
C PRO A 23 -30.79 -6.27 8.90
N ALA A 24 -31.66 -5.31 9.21
CA ALA A 24 -32.96 -5.59 9.79
C ALA A 24 -33.92 -6.26 8.76
N PRO A 25 -34.74 -7.25 9.16
CA PRO A 25 -35.55 -8.02 8.22
C PRO A 25 -36.80 -7.26 7.73
N PRO A 26 -37.10 -7.25 6.41
CA PRO A 26 -38.36 -6.74 5.90
C PRO A 26 -39.54 -7.68 6.19
N LEU A 27 -40.75 -7.12 6.30
CA LEU A 27 -41.96 -7.85 6.66
C LEU A 27 -42.57 -8.67 5.51
N ARG A 28 -43.02 -9.89 5.86
CA ARG A 28 -43.97 -10.79 5.17
C ARG A 28 -44.54 -10.36 3.80
N ARG A 29 -44.50 -11.29 2.84
CA ARG A 29 -45.71 -11.71 2.08
C ARG A 29 -45.61 -13.17 1.61
N SER A 30 -46.72 -13.72 1.10
CA SER A 30 -47.01 -15.16 1.05
C SER A 30 -47.41 -15.68 -0.33
N ALA A 31 -46.98 -16.89 -0.69
CA ALA A 31 -47.55 -17.71 -1.76
C ALA A 31 -47.48 -19.21 -1.40
N GLY A 32 -48.33 -20.04 -2.04
CA GLY A 32 -48.57 -21.45 -1.69
C GLY A 32 -47.76 -22.50 -2.48
N PRO A 33 -47.96 -23.81 -2.21
CA PRO A 33 -47.03 -24.87 -2.60
C PRO A 33 -47.39 -25.64 -3.89
N GLY A 34 -46.37 -26.14 -4.58
CA GLY A 34 -46.48 -27.15 -5.65
C GLY A 34 -46.00 -28.53 -5.21
N ARG A 35 -46.67 -29.60 -5.65
CA ARG A 35 -46.30 -31.02 -5.41
C ARG A 35 -45.61 -31.60 -6.64
N SER A 36 -44.64 -32.52 -6.48
CA SER A 36 -44.89 -33.97 -6.68
C SER A 36 -43.64 -34.88 -6.71
N ARG A 37 -43.90 -36.17 -6.44
CA ARG A 37 -43.23 -37.44 -6.81
C ARG A 37 -42.38 -37.39 -8.11
N SER A 38 -41.42 -38.29 -8.38
CA SER A 38 -41.31 -39.72 -7.97
C SER A 38 -39.89 -40.33 -8.06
N GLN A 39 -39.68 -41.48 -7.36
CA GLN A 39 -39.11 -42.79 -7.79
C GLN A 39 -38.20 -42.88 -9.05
N ARG A 40 -37.23 -43.82 -9.20
CA ARG A 40 -37.00 -45.14 -8.56
C ARG A 40 -35.61 -45.73 -8.90
N ALA A 41 -35.05 -46.58 -8.01
CA ALA A 41 -34.12 -47.73 -8.26
C ALA A 41 -32.78 -47.53 -9.02
N GLY A 42 -31.74 -48.36 -8.81
CA GLY A 42 -31.54 -49.41 -7.78
C GLY A 42 -30.44 -50.45 -8.13
N GLY A 43 -29.89 -51.13 -7.09
CA GLY A 43 -28.88 -52.21 -7.19
C GLY A 43 -27.43 -51.72 -7.41
N GLY A 44 -26.37 -52.43 -7.00
CA GLY A 44 -26.21 -53.63 -6.15
C GLY A 44 -24.70 -53.91 -5.94
N ALA A 45 -24.21 -54.00 -4.69
CA ALA A 45 -23.98 -55.25 -3.93
C ALA A 45 -22.61 -55.96 -4.21
N GLY A 46 -21.85 -56.29 -3.15
CA GLY A 46 -20.52 -56.91 -3.19
C GLY A 46 -19.45 -56.05 -2.47
N ALA A 47 -19.21 -56.09 -1.16
CA ALA A 47 -18.95 -57.19 -0.21
C ALA A 47 -17.46 -57.63 -0.14
N GLY A 48 -16.77 -57.21 0.93
CA GLY A 48 -15.40 -57.64 1.30
C GLY A 48 -15.09 -57.25 2.75
N ARG A 49 -14.55 -58.17 3.56
CA ARG A 49 -14.32 -57.99 5.03
C ARG A 49 -12.86 -58.30 5.41
N ALA A 50 -12.22 -57.38 6.13
CA ALA A 50 -11.27 -57.61 7.24
C ALA A 50 -10.99 -56.23 7.89
N ALA A 51 -11.28 -55.92 9.16
CA ALA A 51 -10.93 -56.55 10.44
C ALA A 51 -9.49 -56.19 10.91
N GLY A 52 -9.37 -55.25 11.86
CA GLY A 52 -8.09 -54.78 12.43
C GLY A 52 -8.27 -53.73 13.54
N SER A 53 -8.34 -54.19 14.79
CA SER A 53 -8.43 -53.43 16.07
C SER A 53 -8.24 -54.44 17.23
N PRO A 54 -8.08 -54.08 18.53
CA PRO A 54 -8.09 -52.74 19.16
C PRO A 54 -6.94 -52.46 20.17
N ALA A 55 -6.87 -51.23 20.69
CA ALA A 55 -6.51 -50.91 22.09
C ALA A 55 -6.99 -49.46 22.37
N SER A 56 -7.94 -49.14 23.27
CA SER A 56 -8.04 -49.41 24.72
C SER A 56 -6.88 -48.81 25.53
N LEU A 57 -7.02 -48.07 26.63
CA LEU A 57 -8.13 -47.40 27.35
C LEU A 57 -7.50 -47.04 28.71
N ARG A 58 -7.62 -45.81 29.21
CA ARG A 58 -7.67 -45.56 30.67
C ARG A 58 -8.10 -44.13 30.97
N ALA A 59 -9.12 -44.00 31.82
CA ALA A 59 -9.48 -42.76 32.47
C ALA A 59 -8.80 -42.69 33.85
N VAL A 60 -8.61 -41.48 34.37
CA VAL A 60 -8.36 -41.23 35.80
C VAL A 60 -9.31 -40.12 36.24
N THR A 61 -10.34 -40.51 36.98
CA THR A 61 -11.23 -39.59 37.69
C THR A 61 -10.76 -39.45 39.13
N ALA A 62 -10.45 -38.22 39.57
CA ALA A 62 -10.26 -37.87 40.97
C ALA A 62 -11.08 -36.62 41.26
N GLY A 63 -12.04 -36.72 42.18
CA GLY A 63 -12.88 -35.60 42.61
C GLY A 63 -12.29 -34.89 43.83
N ALA A 64 -12.51 -33.58 43.92
CA ALA A 64 -12.27 -32.79 45.12
C ALA A 64 -13.52 -31.92 45.40
N ALA A 65 -13.80 -31.67 46.69
CA ALA A 65 -15.07 -31.10 47.13
C ALA A 65 -15.27 -29.64 46.73
N ALA A 66 -16.53 -29.26 46.50
CA ALA A 66 -16.94 -27.87 46.42
C ALA A 66 -16.93 -27.22 47.82
N LEU A 67 -16.39 -26.01 47.92
CA LEU A 67 -16.54 -25.10 49.06
C LEU A 67 -16.95 -23.71 48.52
N PRO A 68 -17.75 -22.93 49.28
CA PRO A 68 -18.37 -21.71 48.76
C PRO A 68 -17.37 -20.56 48.60
N LEU A 69 -17.56 -19.76 47.54
CA LEU A 69 -16.85 -18.50 47.34
C LEU A 69 -17.38 -17.42 48.31
N PRO A 70 -16.52 -16.59 48.91
CA PRO A 70 -16.95 -15.41 49.67
C PRO A 70 -17.51 -14.31 48.74
N PRO A 71 -18.41 -13.44 49.23
CA PRO A 71 -18.96 -12.34 48.44
C PRO A 71 -17.91 -11.24 48.15
N PRO A 72 -18.05 -10.48 47.05
CA PRO A 72 -17.13 -9.40 46.71
C PRO A 72 -17.27 -8.19 47.67
N PRO A 73 -16.18 -7.43 47.91
CA PRO A 73 -16.23 -6.22 48.73
C PRO A 73 -16.94 -5.06 48.02
N PRO A 74 -17.58 -4.14 48.77
CA PRO A 74 -18.26 -2.97 48.19
C PRO A 74 -17.28 -1.88 47.72
N PRO A 75 -17.67 -1.04 46.75
CA PRO A 75 -16.84 0.06 46.26
C PRO A 75 -16.76 1.22 47.29
N PRO A 76 -15.60 1.86 47.47
CA PRO A 76 -15.47 3.07 48.28
C PRO A 76 -16.13 4.28 47.60
N ALA A 77 -16.83 5.11 48.37
CA ALA A 77 -17.65 6.21 47.87
C ALA A 77 -16.87 7.53 47.68
N LEU A 78 -17.36 8.36 46.74
CA LEU A 78 -16.93 9.75 46.55
C LEU A 78 -17.34 10.63 47.74
N LEU A 79 -16.45 11.54 48.17
CA LEU A 79 -16.77 12.62 49.10
C LEU A 79 -16.15 13.97 48.65
N PRO A 80 -16.69 15.13 49.10
CA PRO A 80 -16.72 16.36 48.30
C PRO A 80 -15.61 17.39 48.65
N PRO A 81 -15.41 18.42 47.80
CA PRO A 81 -14.34 19.42 47.98
C PRO A 81 -14.60 20.42 49.13
N ARG A 82 -13.52 21.05 49.61
CA ARG A 82 -13.56 22.20 50.52
C ARG A 82 -12.56 23.30 50.13
N PRO A 83 -12.76 24.56 50.59
CA PRO A 83 -12.34 25.75 49.85
C PRO A 83 -11.01 26.38 50.33
N GLY A 84 -10.47 27.31 49.54
CA GLY A 84 -9.23 28.04 49.83
C GLY A 84 -9.40 29.49 50.34
N ARG A 85 -8.26 30.08 50.71
CA ARG A 85 -7.91 31.50 50.93
C ARG A 85 -6.36 31.57 50.80
N GLY A 86 -5.70 32.64 50.38
CA GLY A 86 -6.15 33.93 49.82
C GLY A 86 -5.11 35.04 50.10
N GLU A 87 -4.81 35.90 49.11
CA GLU A 87 -4.05 37.19 49.21
C GLU A 87 -2.57 37.09 49.66
N VAL A 88 -1.63 37.99 49.32
CA VAL A 88 -1.52 39.15 48.38
C VAL A 88 -0.21 38.94 47.56
N ALA A 89 0.39 39.79 46.70
CA ALA A 89 0.35 41.23 46.34
C ALA A 89 0.85 41.36 44.87
N ALA A 90 1.48 42.43 44.35
CA ALA A 90 1.10 43.84 44.11
C ALA A 90 2.05 44.42 43.02
N GLN A 91 1.55 45.41 42.26
CA GLN A 91 2.07 46.03 41.01
C GLN A 91 3.26 47.01 41.21
N PRO A 92 3.95 47.60 40.17
CA PRO A 92 3.34 48.47 39.13
C PRO A 92 3.97 48.45 37.70
N CYS A 93 3.64 49.47 36.89
CA CYS A 93 3.51 49.47 35.42
C CYS A 93 4.67 50.12 34.62
N ALA A 94 4.69 49.85 33.28
CA ALA A 94 4.80 50.75 32.08
C ALA A 94 5.63 52.07 32.12
N PRO A 95 6.18 52.61 30.98
CA PRO A 95 5.63 52.56 29.60
C PRO A 95 6.66 52.50 28.42
N GLY A 96 6.18 52.68 27.17
CA GLY A 96 6.97 53.14 26.00
C GLY A 96 6.71 54.64 25.69
N PRO A 97 6.78 55.17 24.44
CA PRO A 97 7.11 54.57 23.14
C PRO A 97 8.12 55.44 22.29
N VAL A 98 7.87 55.66 20.97
CA VAL A 98 8.57 56.56 20.00
C VAL A 98 9.83 55.97 19.31
N ALA A 99 10.23 56.35 18.07
CA ALA A 99 9.60 56.25 16.73
C ALA A 99 10.46 56.96 15.64
N GLY A 100 10.36 56.52 14.38
CA GLY A 100 10.86 57.22 13.16
C GLY A 100 12.07 56.57 12.45
N THR A 101 12.38 56.81 11.16
CA THR A 101 11.64 57.22 9.93
C THR A 101 12.65 57.33 8.75
N ARG A 102 12.18 57.33 7.48
CA ARG A 102 12.92 57.62 6.20
C ARG A 102 13.75 56.44 5.62
N SER A 103 13.85 56.21 4.29
CA SER A 103 13.13 56.78 3.13
C SER A 103 13.16 55.84 1.87
N ALA A 104 12.44 56.24 0.81
CA ALA A 104 12.45 55.65 -0.56
C ALA A 104 13.81 55.82 -1.29
N MET A 105 14.13 55.29 -2.50
CA MET A 105 13.44 54.99 -3.79
C MET A 105 14.29 53.94 -4.58
N LEU A 106 13.96 53.26 -5.71
CA LEU A 106 12.81 53.09 -6.66
C LEU A 106 12.61 51.56 -6.90
N ALA A 107 11.60 50.94 -7.55
CA ALA A 107 10.48 51.33 -8.43
C ALA A 107 10.71 51.41 -9.98
N GLY A 108 10.67 50.29 -10.74
CA GLY A 108 10.59 50.35 -12.22
C GLY A 108 10.75 49.07 -13.08
N CYS A 109 9.72 48.21 -13.19
CA CYS A 109 9.26 47.56 -14.46
C CYS A 109 8.12 46.53 -14.22
N ARG A 110 7.08 46.54 -15.07
CA ARG A 110 6.02 45.50 -15.14
C ARG A 110 5.93 44.95 -16.55
N ARG A 111 5.79 43.63 -16.72
CA ARG A 111 5.17 42.99 -17.90
C ARG A 111 4.26 41.82 -17.46
N ALA A 112 3.33 41.46 -18.34
CA ALA A 112 2.05 40.83 -17.97
C ALA A 112 2.11 39.32 -17.66
N LEU A 113 1.19 38.88 -16.79
CA LEU A 113 0.72 37.49 -16.76
C LEU A 113 -0.41 37.30 -17.80
N PRO A 114 -0.61 36.09 -18.35
CA PRO A 114 -1.77 35.78 -19.21
C PRO A 114 -3.11 35.84 -18.47
N ALA A 115 -4.17 36.25 -19.18
CA ALA A 115 -5.47 36.59 -18.59
C ALA A 115 -6.38 35.39 -18.19
N ALA A 116 -5.81 34.21 -17.90
CA ALA A 116 -6.58 32.99 -17.64
C ALA A 116 -7.19 32.91 -16.23
N LEU A 117 -6.52 33.42 -15.19
CA LEU A 117 -6.97 33.30 -13.79
C LEU A 117 -8.12 34.26 -13.40
N GLY A 118 -8.53 35.17 -14.28
CA GLY A 118 -9.43 36.30 -13.93
C GLY A 118 -10.89 35.96 -13.59
N ARG A 119 -11.33 34.69 -13.70
CA ARG A 119 -12.75 34.30 -13.58
C ARG A 119 -13.13 33.44 -12.37
N ALA A 120 -12.18 32.94 -11.59
CA ALA A 120 -12.48 32.02 -10.47
C ALA A 120 -12.94 32.73 -9.16
N LEU A 121 -12.65 34.03 -9.00
CA LEU A 121 -12.75 34.73 -7.70
C LEU A 121 -14.04 35.56 -7.47
N ARG A 122 -15.15 35.23 -8.14
CA ARG A 122 -16.46 35.87 -7.92
C ARG A 122 -17.62 34.87 -7.99
N GLY A 123 -17.78 34.06 -6.93
CA GLY A 123 -18.81 33.02 -6.89
C GLY A 123 -19.32 32.55 -5.52
N LEU A 124 -18.74 33.00 -4.39
CA LEU A 124 -19.11 32.54 -3.05
C LEU A 124 -19.34 33.71 -2.08
N ALA A 125 -20.60 34.13 -1.96
CA ALA A 125 -21.09 34.95 -0.85
C ALA A 125 -22.01 34.07 0.02
N ALA A 126 -21.64 33.83 1.27
CA ALA A 126 -22.39 32.95 2.15
C ALA A 126 -23.69 33.60 2.66
N GLY A 127 -24.78 32.84 2.69
CA GLY A 127 -26.02 33.26 3.33
C GLY A 127 -25.93 33.20 4.87
N PRO A 128 -26.63 34.08 5.60
CA PRO A 128 -26.57 34.11 7.06
C PRO A 128 -27.35 32.93 7.67
N GLY A 129 -26.69 32.06 8.44
CA GLY A 129 -27.35 30.94 9.13
C GLY A 129 -26.45 29.96 9.89
N CYS A 130 -25.19 29.81 9.52
CA CYS A 130 -24.27 28.86 10.18
C CYS A 130 -23.50 29.51 11.35
N ARG A 131 -23.34 28.80 12.47
CA ARG A 131 -22.37 29.16 13.51
C ARG A 131 -20.96 29.05 12.94
N ALA A 132 -20.22 30.16 12.90
CA ALA A 132 -18.87 30.19 12.37
C ALA A 132 -17.88 29.49 13.32
N VAL A 133 -17.43 28.29 12.95
CA VAL A 133 -16.11 27.79 13.36
C VAL A 133 -15.12 28.36 12.34
N SER A 134 -14.24 29.25 12.78
CA SER A 134 -13.28 29.93 11.90
C SER A 134 -12.07 29.03 11.61
N THR A 135 -12.21 28.06 10.70
CA THR A 135 -11.07 27.31 10.16
C THR A 135 -10.32 28.16 9.12
N SER A 136 -9.06 28.48 9.39
CA SER A 136 -8.18 29.26 8.51
C SER A 136 -7.54 28.39 7.42
N TRP A 137 -8.29 27.43 6.87
CA TRP A 137 -7.77 26.43 5.93
C TRP A 137 -7.74 26.98 4.50
N SER A 138 -6.85 26.43 3.69
CA SER A 138 -6.80 26.70 2.25
C SER A 138 -7.99 26.04 1.53
N PRO A 139 -8.20 26.37 0.23
CA PRO A 139 -9.26 25.74 -0.56
C PRO A 139 -9.18 24.21 -0.63
N VAL A 140 -7.99 23.60 -0.53
CA VAL A 140 -7.87 22.12 -0.56
C VAL A 140 -8.34 21.49 0.76
N GLY A 141 -7.92 22.00 1.92
CA GLY A 141 -8.43 21.49 3.20
C GLY A 141 -9.95 21.63 3.33
N ALA A 142 -10.50 22.77 2.86
CA ALA A 142 -11.94 22.98 2.80
C ALA A 142 -12.68 21.99 1.87
N ALA A 143 -12.10 21.62 0.72
CA ALA A 143 -12.75 20.75 -0.28
C ALA A 143 -12.90 19.28 0.16
N PHE A 144 -12.13 18.84 1.16
CA PHE A 144 -12.14 17.46 1.67
C PHE A 144 -12.99 17.25 2.94
N ASP A 145 -13.16 18.29 3.77
CA ASP A 145 -14.16 18.27 4.87
C ASP A 145 -15.56 18.77 4.41
N ALA A 146 -15.64 19.47 3.28
CA ALA A 146 -16.93 19.82 2.68
C ALA A 146 -17.65 18.58 2.16
N LYS A 147 -18.82 18.30 2.76
CA LYS A 147 -19.81 17.40 2.15
C LYS A 147 -20.15 17.88 0.76
N GLN A 148 -20.13 16.97 -0.19
CA GLN A 148 -20.68 17.21 -1.50
C GLN A 148 -22.18 17.44 -1.34
N GLN A 149 -22.61 18.68 -1.54
CA GLN A 149 -24.00 18.91 -1.91
C GLN A 149 -24.19 18.27 -3.28
N GLY A 150 -25.19 17.40 -3.43
CA GLY A 150 -25.62 16.86 -4.73
C GLY A 150 -26.26 17.94 -5.60
N GLN A 151 -25.53 19.03 -5.86
CA GLN A 151 -25.89 19.99 -6.89
C GLN A 151 -25.71 19.29 -8.23
N PRO A 152 -26.76 19.12 -9.06
CA PRO A 152 -26.60 18.53 -10.37
C PRO A 152 -25.61 19.37 -11.17
N LEU A 153 -24.57 18.72 -11.72
CA LEU A 153 -23.46 19.32 -12.46
C LEU A 153 -23.95 20.48 -13.32
N ARG A 154 -23.59 21.71 -12.90
CA ARG A 154 -24.36 22.91 -13.21
C ARG A 154 -24.40 23.13 -14.72
N GLY A 155 -25.60 23.06 -15.32
CA GLY A 155 -25.81 22.90 -16.76
C GLY A 155 -25.15 23.96 -17.65
N GLY A 156 -23.90 23.72 -18.03
CA GLY A 156 -23.10 24.57 -18.90
C GLY A 156 -23.11 24.09 -20.35
N ALA A 157 -24.15 24.47 -21.09
CA ALA A 157 -24.33 24.23 -22.53
C ALA A 157 -24.47 22.75 -22.99
N VAL A 158 -24.91 22.61 -24.24
CA VAL A 158 -25.08 21.32 -24.93
C VAL A 158 -23.70 20.78 -25.31
N GLY A 159 -23.26 19.71 -24.65
CA GLY A 159 -21.97 19.06 -24.87
C GLY A 159 -22.00 17.60 -24.43
N GLY A 160 -21.06 16.80 -24.96
CA GLY A 160 -20.94 15.38 -24.64
C GLY A 160 -20.49 15.10 -23.19
N LYS A 161 -20.49 13.82 -22.81
CA LYS A 161 -19.74 13.36 -21.63
C LYS A 161 -18.24 13.61 -21.87
N THR A 162 -17.50 14.02 -20.85
CA THR A 162 -16.03 14.21 -20.96
C THR A 162 -15.27 12.88 -21.06
N GLY A 163 -15.88 11.79 -20.56
CA GLY A 163 -15.29 10.45 -20.48
C GLY A 163 -14.26 10.30 -19.35
N LEU A 164 -14.04 9.07 -18.89
CA LEU A 164 -13.24 8.79 -17.69
C LEU A 164 -11.84 9.42 -17.80
N PHE A 165 -11.39 10.07 -16.72
CA PHE A 165 -10.12 10.81 -16.64
C PHE A 165 -9.95 11.96 -17.65
N GLY A 166 -11.01 12.33 -18.37
CA GLY A 166 -10.97 13.27 -19.49
C GLY A 166 -10.58 12.63 -20.83
N VAL A 167 -10.75 11.31 -20.98
CA VAL A 167 -10.57 10.56 -22.24
C VAL A 167 -11.94 10.43 -22.93
N PRO A 168 -12.22 11.18 -24.02
CA PRO A 168 -13.57 11.25 -24.62
C PRO A 168 -14.15 9.91 -25.07
N GLU A 169 -13.28 9.02 -25.57
CA GLU A 169 -13.62 7.64 -25.96
C GLU A 169 -14.32 6.92 -24.80
N LEU A 170 -13.79 7.05 -23.58
CA LEU A 170 -14.27 6.37 -22.36
C LEU A 170 -15.51 7.04 -21.74
N SER A 171 -16.42 7.48 -22.60
CA SER A 171 -17.75 7.98 -22.24
C SER A 171 -18.80 6.86 -22.10
N CYS A 172 -18.47 5.65 -22.55
CA CYS A 172 -19.22 4.40 -22.37
C CYS A 172 -18.24 3.19 -22.32
N PRO A 173 -18.65 1.98 -21.89
CA PRO A 173 -17.78 0.82 -21.84
C PRO A 173 -17.14 0.47 -23.19
N GLU A 174 -17.88 0.62 -24.28
CA GLU A 174 -17.44 0.30 -25.65
C GLU A 174 -16.25 1.16 -26.09
N GLY A 175 -16.05 2.34 -25.48
CA GLY A 175 -14.90 3.21 -25.70
C GLY A 175 -13.54 2.56 -25.37
N PHE A 176 -13.51 1.55 -24.50
CA PHE A 176 -12.28 0.77 -24.29
C PHE A 176 -11.83 0.04 -25.56
N LYS A 177 -12.78 -0.41 -26.40
CA LYS A 177 -12.48 -1.06 -27.67
C LYS A 177 -11.95 -0.07 -28.70
N GLU A 178 -12.51 1.14 -28.76
CA GLU A 178 -11.98 2.22 -29.61
C GLU A 178 -10.56 2.62 -29.19
N ALA A 179 -10.32 2.82 -27.89
CA ALA A 179 -9.00 3.16 -27.36
C ALA A 179 -7.96 2.04 -27.60
N GLN A 180 -8.36 0.77 -27.42
CA GLN A 180 -7.57 -0.42 -27.76
C GLN A 180 -7.19 -0.43 -29.24
N ASP A 181 -8.16 -0.41 -30.16
CA ASP A 181 -7.89 -0.57 -31.60
C ASP A 181 -7.03 0.56 -32.16
N LYS A 182 -7.21 1.78 -31.63
CA LYS A 182 -6.37 2.95 -31.90
C LYS A 182 -4.93 2.76 -31.43
N ALA A 183 -4.71 2.28 -30.20
CA ALA A 183 -3.38 1.99 -29.67
C ALA A 183 -2.68 0.84 -30.41
N LEU A 184 -3.44 -0.17 -30.87
CA LEU A 184 -2.90 -1.24 -31.71
C LEU A 184 -2.47 -0.74 -33.09
N GLN A 185 -3.29 0.10 -33.75
CA GLN A 185 -2.94 0.70 -35.03
C GLN A 185 -1.72 1.64 -34.93
N GLU A 186 -1.59 2.41 -33.84
CA GLU A 186 -0.41 3.22 -33.54
C GLU A 186 0.83 2.33 -33.30
N SER A 187 0.66 1.23 -32.56
CA SER A 187 1.74 0.25 -32.30
C SER A 187 2.30 -0.39 -33.57
N GLU A 188 1.44 -0.81 -34.51
CA GLU A 188 1.88 -1.41 -35.78
C GLU A 188 2.73 -0.43 -36.61
N GLN A 189 2.35 0.85 -36.64
CA GLN A 189 3.12 1.90 -37.32
C GLN A 189 4.46 2.17 -36.62
N LEU A 190 4.48 2.18 -35.27
CA LEU A 190 5.68 2.40 -34.48
C LEU A 190 6.68 1.24 -34.58
N VAL A 191 6.22 -0.01 -34.70
CA VAL A 191 7.09 -1.17 -34.99
C VAL A 191 7.74 -1.01 -36.37
N GLN A 192 6.98 -0.64 -37.40
CA GLN A 192 7.54 -0.38 -38.73
C GLN A 192 8.55 0.79 -38.72
N LYS A 193 8.25 1.88 -37.97
CA LYS A 193 9.19 2.99 -37.74
C LYS A 193 10.46 2.50 -37.02
N ALA A 194 10.35 1.66 -35.98
CA ALA A 194 11.48 1.15 -35.21
C ALA A 194 12.41 0.25 -36.04
N CYS A 195 11.87 -0.73 -36.77
CA CYS A 195 12.68 -1.66 -37.57
C CYS A 195 13.46 -0.95 -38.69
N SER A 196 12.85 0.07 -39.30
CA SER A 196 13.43 0.85 -40.42
C SER A 196 14.32 2.02 -39.98
N THR A 197 14.19 2.52 -38.75
CA THR A 197 14.99 3.64 -38.24
C THR A 197 16.47 3.24 -38.06
N PRO A 198 17.43 4.06 -38.55
CA PRO A 198 18.85 3.86 -38.26
C PRO A 198 19.13 3.90 -36.75
N PRO A 199 20.14 3.15 -36.24
CA PRO A 199 20.46 3.16 -34.82
C PRO A 199 20.73 4.58 -34.28
N GLY A 200 20.11 4.92 -33.16
CA GLY A 200 20.35 6.21 -32.48
C GLY A 200 19.36 6.50 -31.37
N PRO A 201 19.40 7.72 -30.79
CA PRO A 201 18.44 8.13 -29.76
C PRO A 201 16.99 8.16 -30.26
N GLU A 202 16.76 8.27 -31.58
CA GLU A 202 15.42 8.16 -32.16
C GLU A 202 14.84 6.74 -32.03
N THR A 203 15.67 5.69 -32.14
CA THR A 203 15.24 4.30 -31.85
C THR A 203 14.61 4.23 -30.45
N VAL A 204 15.30 4.74 -29.43
CA VAL A 204 14.82 4.72 -28.04
C VAL A 204 13.49 5.49 -27.86
N LYS A 205 13.33 6.63 -28.54
CA LYS A 205 12.06 7.39 -28.53
C LYS A 205 10.90 6.60 -29.14
N ILE A 206 11.13 5.84 -30.21
CA ILE A 206 10.08 5.05 -30.88
C ILE A 206 9.61 3.92 -29.97
N PHE A 207 10.53 3.25 -29.28
CA PHE A 207 10.18 2.26 -28.25
C PHE A 207 9.41 2.91 -27.10
N ASP A 208 9.75 4.13 -26.70
CA ASP A 208 8.99 4.89 -25.70
C ASP A 208 7.63 5.44 -26.20
N GLN A 209 7.45 5.59 -27.51
CA GLN A 209 6.14 5.86 -28.13
C GLN A 209 5.27 4.61 -28.12
N LEU A 210 5.84 3.45 -28.47
CA LEU A 210 5.16 2.15 -28.45
C LEU A 210 4.69 1.82 -27.02
N SER A 211 5.60 1.95 -26.06
CA SER A 211 5.37 2.03 -24.61
C SER A 211 4.16 2.90 -24.23
N ASP A 212 4.18 4.19 -24.58
CA ASP A 212 3.14 5.15 -24.20
C ASP A 212 1.77 4.80 -24.80
N SER A 213 1.73 4.39 -26.07
CA SER A 213 0.48 4.04 -26.77
C SER A 213 -0.25 2.87 -26.09
N LEU A 214 0.48 1.82 -25.72
CA LEU A 214 -0.08 0.63 -25.05
C LEU A 214 -0.37 0.90 -23.56
N CYS A 215 0.58 1.50 -22.83
CA CYS A 215 0.42 1.76 -21.40
C CYS A 215 -0.74 2.71 -21.10
N ARG A 216 -1.02 3.70 -21.95
CA ARG A 216 -2.15 4.63 -21.75
C ARG A 216 -3.53 3.99 -21.84
N VAL A 217 -3.64 2.80 -22.44
CA VAL A 217 -4.86 1.97 -22.37
C VAL A 217 -4.77 1.02 -21.19
N ALA A 218 -3.64 0.30 -21.04
CA ALA A 218 -3.44 -0.70 -20.01
C ALA A 218 -3.51 -0.14 -18.57
N ASP A 219 -2.73 0.89 -18.24
CA ASP A 219 -2.65 1.49 -16.90
C ASP A 219 -4.03 1.98 -16.42
N LEU A 220 -4.77 2.66 -17.31
CA LEU A 220 -6.12 3.15 -17.04
C LEU A 220 -7.11 1.99 -16.83
N ALA A 221 -7.07 0.99 -17.71
CA ALA A 221 -7.95 -0.18 -17.63
C ALA A 221 -7.67 -1.04 -16.38
N ASP A 222 -6.42 -1.11 -15.91
CA ASP A 222 -6.03 -1.82 -14.69
C ASP A 222 -6.75 -1.26 -13.45
N PHE A 223 -6.81 0.08 -13.32
CA PHE A 223 -7.61 0.72 -12.29
C PHE A 223 -9.13 0.48 -12.49
N VAL A 224 -9.63 0.68 -13.72
CA VAL A 224 -11.08 0.65 -13.98
C VAL A 224 -11.69 -0.72 -13.72
N LYS A 225 -11.04 -1.84 -14.12
CA LYS A 225 -11.54 -3.20 -13.84
C LYS A 225 -11.64 -3.51 -12.35
N ILE A 226 -10.78 -2.91 -11.52
CA ILE A 226 -10.71 -3.11 -10.08
C ILE A 226 -11.74 -2.25 -9.34
N ALA A 227 -11.86 -0.97 -9.70
CA ALA A 227 -12.52 0.02 -8.84
C ALA A 227 -13.86 0.55 -9.36
N HIS A 228 -14.19 0.37 -10.64
CA HIS A 228 -15.38 1.00 -11.23
C HIS A 228 -16.68 0.31 -10.75
N PRO A 229 -17.71 1.04 -10.27
CA PRO A 229 -18.91 0.42 -9.70
C PRO A 229 -19.73 -0.33 -10.76
N ASP A 230 -19.94 0.26 -11.93
CA ASP A 230 -20.60 -0.39 -13.07
C ASP A 230 -19.78 -1.59 -13.56
N PHE A 231 -20.43 -2.75 -13.66
CA PHE A 231 -19.83 -4.00 -14.14
C PHE A 231 -19.42 -3.93 -15.61
N ALA A 232 -20.20 -3.26 -16.47
CA ALA A 232 -19.90 -3.23 -17.91
C ALA A 232 -18.58 -2.50 -18.21
N PHE A 233 -18.30 -1.42 -17.47
CA PHE A 233 -17.01 -0.75 -17.51
C PHE A 233 -15.86 -1.62 -16.98
N ARG A 234 -16.10 -2.48 -15.97
CA ARG A 234 -15.08 -3.42 -15.46
C ARG A 234 -14.76 -4.51 -16.48
N GLU A 235 -15.78 -5.13 -17.06
CA GLU A 235 -15.65 -6.17 -18.08
C GLU A 235 -14.92 -5.66 -19.33
N ALA A 236 -15.30 -4.48 -19.84
CA ALA A 236 -14.64 -3.85 -20.99
C ALA A 236 -13.17 -3.45 -20.70
N ALA A 237 -12.89 -2.98 -19.49
CA ALA A 237 -11.52 -2.69 -19.06
C ALA A 237 -10.68 -3.97 -18.90
N GLU A 238 -11.25 -5.05 -18.36
CA GLU A 238 -10.55 -6.34 -18.23
C GLU A 238 -10.16 -6.92 -19.59
N GLU A 239 -11.06 -6.85 -20.58
CA GLU A 239 -10.75 -7.27 -21.96
C GLU A 239 -9.70 -6.37 -22.62
N ALA A 240 -9.73 -5.05 -22.38
CA ALA A 240 -8.67 -4.15 -22.84
C ALA A 240 -7.31 -4.51 -22.22
N CYS A 241 -7.24 -4.80 -20.92
CA CYS A 241 -6.03 -5.30 -20.27
C CYS A 241 -5.54 -6.61 -20.92
N ARG A 242 -6.45 -7.58 -21.13
CA ARG A 242 -6.14 -8.89 -21.73
C ARG A 242 -5.58 -8.75 -23.15
N SER A 243 -6.20 -7.94 -23.99
CA SER A 243 -5.77 -7.75 -25.38
C SER A 243 -4.46 -6.97 -25.48
N ILE A 244 -4.28 -5.89 -24.71
CA ILE A 244 -3.03 -5.11 -24.71
C ILE A 244 -1.88 -5.95 -24.16
N GLY A 245 -2.11 -6.73 -23.09
CA GLY A 245 -1.14 -7.72 -22.59
C GLY A 245 -0.74 -8.75 -23.64
N THR A 246 -1.70 -9.28 -24.39
CA THR A 246 -1.45 -10.23 -25.49
C THR A 246 -0.58 -9.63 -26.61
N VAL A 247 -0.69 -8.33 -26.88
CA VAL A 247 0.15 -7.64 -27.88
C VAL A 247 1.53 -7.30 -27.31
N VAL A 248 1.62 -6.93 -26.04
CA VAL A 248 2.88 -6.77 -25.29
C VAL A 248 3.75 -8.02 -25.38
N GLU A 249 3.22 -9.21 -25.10
CA GLU A 249 4.02 -10.46 -25.15
C GLU A 249 4.48 -10.80 -26.57
N LYS A 250 3.72 -10.43 -27.62
CA LYS A 250 4.14 -10.55 -29.02
C LYS A 250 5.30 -9.61 -29.34
N LEU A 251 5.19 -8.33 -28.96
CA LEU A 251 6.22 -7.32 -29.22
C LEU A 251 7.54 -7.68 -28.54
N ASN A 252 7.49 -8.15 -27.29
CA ASN A 252 8.67 -8.58 -26.55
C ASN A 252 9.25 -9.92 -27.00
N THR A 253 8.59 -10.62 -27.93
CA THR A 253 9.12 -11.81 -28.62
C THR A 253 9.43 -11.58 -30.11
N ASP A 254 9.26 -10.35 -30.59
CA ASP A 254 9.53 -9.92 -31.97
C ASP A 254 11.04 -9.81 -32.26
N VAL A 255 11.45 -10.46 -33.35
CA VAL A 255 12.86 -10.60 -33.74
C VAL A 255 13.40 -9.35 -34.44
N GLU A 256 12.61 -8.68 -35.28
CA GLU A 256 13.07 -7.50 -36.03
C GLU A 256 13.15 -6.28 -35.12
N LEU A 257 12.15 -6.13 -34.24
CA LEU A 257 12.13 -5.09 -33.22
C LEU A 257 13.34 -5.24 -32.28
N CYS A 258 13.59 -6.43 -31.74
CA CYS A 258 14.80 -6.68 -30.95
C CYS A 258 16.10 -6.43 -31.76
N GLN A 259 16.15 -6.82 -33.04
CA GLN A 259 17.31 -6.53 -33.90
C GLN A 259 17.55 -5.02 -34.13
N SER A 260 16.51 -4.18 -34.15
CA SER A 260 16.68 -2.72 -34.19
C SER A 260 17.42 -2.19 -32.95
N LEU A 261 17.05 -2.69 -31.76
CA LEU A 261 17.67 -2.30 -30.50
C LEU A 261 19.06 -2.93 -30.32
N ARG A 262 19.30 -4.15 -30.79
CA ARG A 262 20.65 -4.76 -30.82
C ARG A 262 21.62 -4.01 -31.73
N ARG A 263 21.16 -3.47 -32.86
CA ARG A 263 21.97 -2.60 -33.73
C ARG A 263 22.36 -1.29 -33.05
N LEU A 264 21.55 -0.78 -32.12
CA LEU A 264 21.92 0.36 -31.27
C LEU A 264 22.92 -0.04 -30.19
N LEU A 265 22.60 -1.04 -29.36
CA LEU A 265 23.45 -1.43 -28.22
C LEU A 265 24.83 -1.97 -28.65
N GLY A 266 24.95 -2.51 -29.88
CA GLY A 266 26.21 -2.99 -30.44
C GLY A 266 27.10 -1.94 -31.12
N ASP A 267 26.67 -0.68 -31.24
CA ASP A 267 27.49 0.41 -31.78
C ASP A 267 28.07 1.25 -30.63
N GLU A 268 29.35 1.02 -30.29
CA GLU A 268 30.03 1.72 -29.20
C GLU A 268 30.12 3.25 -29.41
N ILE A 269 30.16 3.72 -30.66
CA ILE A 269 30.28 5.15 -30.98
C ILE A 269 28.94 5.84 -30.73
N ILE A 270 27.85 5.23 -31.20
CA ILE A 270 26.50 5.74 -30.94
C ILE A 270 26.18 5.62 -29.45
N MET A 271 26.46 4.47 -28.82
CA MET A 271 26.18 4.23 -27.40
C MET A 271 26.95 5.16 -26.46
N SER A 272 28.20 5.53 -26.78
CA SER A 272 28.95 6.52 -26.02
C SER A 272 28.44 7.95 -26.24
N SER A 273 27.86 8.26 -27.41
CA SER A 273 27.23 9.57 -27.69
C SER A 273 25.87 9.79 -26.99
N LEU A 274 25.18 8.71 -26.57
CA LEU A 274 23.91 8.82 -25.85
C LEU A 274 24.10 9.45 -24.46
N ASP A 275 23.12 10.26 -24.05
CA ASP A 275 23.01 10.69 -22.65
C ASP A 275 22.63 9.51 -21.73
N PRO A 276 22.93 9.58 -20.40
CA PRO A 276 22.76 8.43 -19.50
C PRO A 276 21.33 7.92 -19.37
N GLU A 277 20.32 8.79 -19.45
CA GLU A 277 18.90 8.41 -19.37
C GLU A 277 18.51 7.62 -20.63
N THR A 278 18.84 8.14 -21.81
CA THR A 278 18.58 7.47 -23.10
C THR A 278 19.31 6.12 -23.19
N ARG A 279 20.55 6.04 -22.69
CA ARG A 279 21.29 4.77 -22.61
C ARG A 279 20.59 3.77 -21.69
N ARG A 280 20.23 4.18 -20.47
CA ARG A 280 19.56 3.30 -19.49
C ARG A 280 18.22 2.80 -20.00
N VAL A 281 17.44 3.63 -20.70
CA VAL A 281 16.16 3.21 -21.28
C VAL A 281 16.36 2.19 -22.43
N ALA A 282 17.40 2.33 -23.25
CA ALA A 282 17.75 1.32 -24.25
C ALA A 282 18.19 -0.02 -23.62
N GLU A 283 18.96 0.02 -22.53
CA GLU A 283 19.36 -1.16 -21.75
C GLU A 283 18.14 -1.85 -21.11
N LEU A 284 17.21 -1.09 -20.53
CA LEU A 284 15.98 -1.64 -19.92
C LEU A 284 15.06 -2.28 -20.96
N PHE A 285 14.88 -1.67 -22.13
CA PHE A 285 14.12 -2.31 -23.21
C PHE A 285 14.75 -3.63 -23.67
N MET A 286 16.09 -3.73 -23.76
CA MET A 286 16.74 -5.00 -24.11
C MET A 286 16.59 -6.04 -23.00
N PHE A 287 16.72 -5.64 -21.74
CA PHE A 287 16.47 -6.50 -20.59
C PHE A 287 15.05 -7.07 -20.62
N ASP A 288 14.03 -6.28 -20.95
CA ASP A 288 12.65 -6.75 -21.14
C ASP A 288 12.58 -7.86 -22.23
N PHE A 289 13.20 -7.69 -23.40
CA PHE A 289 13.28 -8.79 -24.39
C PHE A 289 14.03 -10.03 -23.87
N GLU A 290 15.09 -9.85 -23.09
CA GLU A 290 15.94 -10.95 -22.59
C GLU A 290 15.22 -11.79 -21.53
N ILE A 291 14.53 -11.15 -20.57
CA ILE A 291 13.68 -11.88 -19.61
C ILE A 291 12.45 -12.52 -20.25
N SER A 292 12.11 -12.13 -21.48
CA SER A 292 11.08 -12.74 -22.35
C SER A 292 11.59 -13.92 -23.15
N GLY A 293 12.90 -14.19 -23.13
CA GLY A 293 13.51 -15.28 -23.90
C GLY A 293 13.70 -14.97 -25.38
N ILE A 294 13.85 -13.71 -25.79
CA ILE A 294 14.12 -13.35 -27.20
C ILE A 294 15.39 -14.01 -27.76
N HIS A 295 16.34 -14.34 -26.88
CA HIS A 295 17.62 -14.96 -27.21
C HIS A 295 17.49 -16.48 -27.45
N LEU A 296 16.32 -17.06 -27.19
CA LEU A 296 16.05 -18.49 -27.32
C LEU A 296 15.67 -18.88 -28.75
N ASP A 297 16.01 -20.12 -29.12
CA ASP A 297 15.49 -20.78 -30.31
C ASP A 297 13.95 -20.90 -30.28
N GLY A 298 13.34 -21.19 -31.43
CA GLY A 298 11.87 -21.19 -31.58
C GLY A 298 11.14 -22.13 -30.63
N GLU A 299 11.72 -23.30 -30.31
CA GLU A 299 11.10 -24.22 -29.35
C GLU A 299 11.22 -23.71 -27.91
N LYS A 300 12.42 -23.29 -27.49
CA LYS A 300 12.65 -22.76 -26.14
C LYS A 300 11.86 -21.48 -25.90
N ARG A 301 11.76 -20.59 -26.90
CA ARG A 301 10.95 -19.37 -26.86
C ARG A 301 9.47 -19.70 -26.69
N LYS A 302 8.94 -20.67 -27.46
CA LYS A 302 7.56 -21.13 -27.25
C LYS A 302 7.36 -21.65 -25.83
N LYS A 303 8.26 -22.49 -25.31
CA LYS A 303 8.21 -23.00 -23.93
C LYS A 303 8.25 -21.88 -22.88
N ALA A 304 8.96 -20.78 -23.14
CA ALA A 304 8.95 -19.60 -22.27
C ALA A 304 7.61 -18.85 -22.28
N VAL A 305 6.98 -18.70 -23.45
CA VAL A 305 5.63 -18.11 -23.59
C VAL A 305 4.57 -19.00 -22.94
N ASP A 306 4.60 -20.32 -23.19
CA ASP A 306 3.69 -21.29 -22.58
C ASP A 306 3.82 -21.26 -21.03
N LEU A 307 5.04 -21.11 -20.50
CA LEU A 307 5.29 -20.92 -19.06
C LEU A 307 4.80 -19.57 -18.52
N ASN A 308 4.98 -18.46 -19.24
CA ASN A 308 4.47 -17.14 -18.83
C ASN A 308 2.95 -17.16 -18.67
N VAL A 309 2.23 -17.74 -19.64
CA VAL A 309 0.76 -17.88 -19.57
C VAL A 309 0.36 -18.69 -18.34
N ARG A 310 0.96 -19.87 -18.14
CA ARG A 310 0.63 -20.71 -16.98
C ARG A 310 0.95 -20.04 -15.63
N ILE A 311 2.04 -19.27 -15.56
CA ILE A 311 2.39 -18.47 -14.37
C ILE A 311 1.32 -17.39 -14.10
N LEU A 312 0.80 -16.72 -15.12
CA LEU A 312 -0.27 -15.72 -14.97
C LEU A 312 -1.58 -16.34 -14.48
N ASP A 313 -1.99 -17.48 -15.05
CA ASP A 313 -3.17 -18.23 -14.60
C ASP A 313 -3.05 -18.64 -13.12
N LEU A 314 -1.92 -19.25 -12.76
CA LEU A 314 -1.61 -19.67 -11.38
C LEU A 314 -1.53 -18.48 -10.40
N CYS A 315 -1.04 -17.32 -10.85
CA CYS A 315 -1.05 -16.10 -10.04
C CYS A 315 -2.48 -15.65 -9.71
N ASN A 316 -3.39 -15.68 -10.68
CA ASN A 316 -4.80 -15.30 -10.49
C ASN A 316 -5.55 -16.32 -9.63
N GLU A 317 -5.33 -17.61 -9.85
CA GLU A 317 -5.90 -18.72 -9.08
C GLU A 317 -5.47 -18.66 -7.59
N PHE A 318 -4.17 -18.42 -7.35
CA PHE A 318 -3.64 -18.26 -6.00
C PHE A 318 -4.14 -16.99 -5.31
N LEU A 319 -4.10 -15.82 -5.97
CA LEU A 319 -4.63 -14.57 -5.40
C LEU A 319 -6.10 -14.71 -4.98
N THR A 320 -6.94 -15.26 -5.87
CA THR A 320 -8.35 -15.53 -5.59
C THR A 320 -8.52 -16.43 -4.37
N GLY A 321 -7.74 -17.52 -4.31
CA GLY A 321 -7.76 -18.47 -3.21
C GLY A 321 -7.31 -17.90 -1.85
N THR A 322 -6.31 -17.00 -1.84
CA THR A 322 -5.75 -16.45 -0.59
C THR A 322 -6.80 -15.79 0.30
N HIS A 323 -7.86 -15.20 -0.26
CA HIS A 323 -8.91 -14.51 0.49
C HIS A 323 -10.14 -15.39 0.83
N LEU A 324 -10.23 -16.64 0.34
CA LEU A 324 -11.43 -17.47 0.52
C LEU A 324 -11.68 -17.90 1.98
N PRO A 325 -12.89 -17.68 2.55
CA PRO A 325 -13.21 -18.10 3.91
C PRO A 325 -13.32 -19.62 4.03
N ASN A 326 -12.81 -20.19 5.13
CA ASN A 326 -12.97 -21.61 5.45
C ASN A 326 -14.26 -21.83 6.26
N LYS A 327 -14.92 -22.97 6.04
CA LYS A 327 -16.16 -23.36 6.75
C LYS A 327 -15.89 -24.46 7.78
N ILE A 328 -16.48 -24.35 8.97
CA ILE A 328 -16.48 -25.40 10.00
C ILE A 328 -17.91 -25.69 10.46
N ASP A 329 -18.22 -26.92 10.86
CA ASP A 329 -19.50 -27.22 11.53
C ASP A 329 -19.55 -26.52 12.90
N LYS A 330 -20.62 -25.75 13.16
CA LYS A 330 -20.75 -24.90 14.35
C LYS A 330 -20.69 -25.67 15.67
N HIS A 331 -21.05 -26.95 15.68
CA HIS A 331 -21.08 -27.78 16.88
C HIS A 331 -19.67 -28.19 17.34
N ILE A 332 -18.64 -28.07 16.47
CA ILE A 332 -17.24 -28.29 16.83
C ILE A 332 -16.71 -27.14 17.71
N LEU A 333 -17.22 -25.91 17.54
CA LEU A 333 -16.81 -24.77 18.35
C LEU A 333 -17.68 -24.58 19.61
N PRO A 334 -17.09 -24.13 20.74
CA PRO A 334 -17.84 -23.73 21.93
C PRO A 334 -18.91 -22.68 21.63
N GLU A 335 -20.09 -22.81 22.23
CA GLU A 335 -21.23 -21.94 21.92
C GLU A 335 -20.95 -20.46 22.14
N HIS A 336 -20.20 -20.12 23.19
CA HIS A 336 -19.87 -18.74 23.54
C HIS A 336 -18.93 -18.03 22.55
N ILE A 337 -18.25 -18.74 21.63
CA ILE A 337 -17.44 -18.07 20.59
C ILE A 337 -18.16 -17.96 19.24
N ARG A 338 -19.28 -18.68 19.03
CA ARG A 338 -19.92 -18.81 17.70
C ARG A 338 -20.39 -17.50 17.09
N TYR A 339 -20.79 -16.53 17.91
CA TYR A 339 -21.30 -15.22 17.43
C TYR A 339 -20.22 -14.33 16.80
N ASN A 340 -18.93 -14.66 16.97
CA ASN A 340 -17.82 -13.94 16.36
C ASN A 340 -17.61 -14.31 14.88
N PHE A 341 -18.35 -15.31 14.36
CA PHE A 341 -18.20 -15.86 13.02
C PHE A 341 -19.53 -15.85 12.25
N THR A 342 -19.48 -15.69 10.93
CA THR A 342 -20.68 -15.60 10.09
C THR A 342 -21.36 -16.97 9.97
N ALA A 343 -22.60 -17.09 10.46
CA ALA A 343 -23.33 -18.36 10.47
C ALA A 343 -24.09 -18.65 9.15
N GLU A 344 -23.90 -19.85 8.61
CA GLU A 344 -24.52 -20.35 7.38
C GLU A 344 -25.19 -21.71 7.68
N GLY A 345 -26.41 -21.65 8.23
CA GLY A 345 -27.19 -22.84 8.62
C GLY A 345 -26.54 -23.62 9.77
N ASN A 346 -25.80 -24.69 9.45
CA ASN A 346 -25.03 -25.48 10.42
C ASN A 346 -23.53 -25.18 10.39
N TYR A 347 -23.05 -24.36 9.45
CA TYR A 347 -21.64 -23.99 9.35
C TYR A 347 -21.38 -22.59 9.90
N LEU A 348 -20.13 -22.33 10.28
CA LEU A 348 -19.59 -21.00 10.51
C LEU A 348 -18.53 -20.74 9.44
N GLN A 349 -18.59 -19.57 8.80
CA GLN A 349 -17.53 -19.07 7.93
C GLN A 349 -16.50 -18.29 8.75
N VAL A 350 -15.22 -18.61 8.56
CA VAL A 350 -14.08 -17.89 9.13
C VAL A 350 -13.32 -17.24 7.97
N ALA A 351 -13.39 -15.91 7.90
CA ALA A 351 -12.87 -15.10 6.79
C ALA A 351 -11.54 -14.38 7.10
N GLY A 352 -10.92 -14.64 8.26
CA GLY A 352 -9.68 -14.02 8.67
C GLY A 352 -9.19 -14.52 10.03
N LEU A 353 -8.16 -13.86 10.57
CA LEU A 353 -7.47 -14.29 11.79
C LEU A 353 -8.09 -13.79 13.10
N HIS A 354 -9.03 -12.84 13.05
CA HIS A 354 -9.62 -12.18 14.23
C HIS A 354 -8.59 -11.68 15.25
N ALA A 355 -7.40 -11.27 14.77
CA ALA A 355 -6.19 -11.16 15.58
C ALA A 355 -6.23 -10.10 16.69
N ASP A 356 -7.12 -9.11 16.60
CA ASP A 356 -7.34 -8.07 17.61
C ASP A 356 -8.41 -8.45 18.66
N CYS A 357 -9.05 -9.63 18.54
CA CYS A 357 -10.11 -10.06 19.45
C CYS A 357 -9.58 -10.37 20.87
N PRO A 358 -10.20 -9.86 21.95
CA PRO A 358 -9.79 -10.15 23.32
C PRO A 358 -9.84 -11.63 23.71
N ASP A 359 -10.80 -12.38 23.17
CA ASP A 359 -11.01 -13.79 23.47
C ASP A 359 -9.92 -14.67 22.82
N ASP A 360 -9.14 -15.36 23.67
CA ASP A 360 -8.06 -16.28 23.33
C ASP A 360 -8.54 -17.43 22.41
N LEU A 361 -9.74 -17.95 22.67
CA LEU A 361 -10.34 -19.06 21.93
C LEU A 361 -10.88 -18.61 20.57
N VAL A 362 -11.35 -17.36 20.44
CA VAL A 362 -11.71 -16.78 19.14
C VAL A 362 -10.46 -16.65 18.27
N ARG A 363 -9.35 -16.10 18.80
CA ARG A 363 -8.09 -15.99 18.04
C ARG A 363 -7.52 -17.36 17.66
N GLU A 364 -7.50 -18.33 18.60
CA GLU A 364 -7.03 -19.68 18.33
C GLU A 364 -7.87 -20.41 17.27
N ALA A 365 -9.21 -20.36 17.40
CA ALA A 365 -10.12 -20.98 16.44
C ALA A 365 -10.01 -20.32 15.06
N ALA A 366 -10.00 -18.99 15.00
CA ALA A 366 -9.85 -18.24 13.77
C ALA A 366 -8.55 -18.58 13.04
N TYR A 367 -7.42 -18.57 13.75
CA TYR A 367 -6.11 -18.93 13.21
C TYR A 367 -6.09 -20.36 12.65
N LYS A 368 -6.54 -21.35 13.43
CA LYS A 368 -6.53 -22.76 13.02
C LYS A 368 -7.49 -23.08 11.87
N ILE A 369 -8.64 -22.41 11.80
CA ILE A 369 -9.63 -22.65 10.73
C ILE A 369 -9.25 -21.90 9.46
N PHE A 370 -8.93 -20.60 9.55
CA PHE A 370 -8.61 -19.79 8.36
C PHE A 370 -7.31 -20.26 7.67
N LEU A 371 -6.33 -20.72 8.45
CA LEU A 371 -5.06 -21.25 7.93
C LEU A 371 -5.08 -22.77 7.71
N TYR A 372 -6.23 -23.45 7.84
CA TYR A 372 -6.30 -24.89 7.60
C TYR A 372 -5.85 -25.24 6.17
N PRO A 373 -4.98 -26.26 5.96
CA PRO A 373 -4.45 -26.59 4.64
C PRO A 373 -5.54 -26.89 3.59
N ASN A 374 -5.39 -26.28 2.42
CA ASN A 374 -6.19 -26.57 1.22
C ASN A 374 -5.27 -27.19 0.16
N ALA A 375 -5.65 -28.37 -0.36
CA ALA A 375 -4.82 -29.13 -1.29
C ALA A 375 -4.72 -28.51 -2.69
N GLU A 376 -5.79 -27.86 -3.17
CA GLU A 376 -5.82 -27.19 -4.47
C GLU A 376 -4.88 -25.97 -4.45
N GLN A 377 -4.94 -25.18 -3.38
CA GLN A 377 -4.05 -24.03 -3.18
C GLN A 377 -2.59 -24.42 -2.90
N LEU A 378 -2.34 -25.56 -2.24
CA LEU A 378 -0.98 -26.12 -2.12
C LEU A 378 -0.42 -26.48 -3.50
N ASN A 379 -1.19 -27.21 -4.32
CA ASN A 379 -0.79 -27.58 -5.67
C ASN A 379 -0.56 -26.35 -6.56
N CYS A 380 -1.48 -25.38 -6.51
CA CYS A 380 -1.37 -24.11 -7.23
C CYS A 380 -0.09 -23.33 -6.86
N LEU A 381 0.24 -23.24 -5.57
CA LEU A 381 1.48 -22.60 -5.11
C LEU A 381 2.73 -23.38 -5.54
N GLU A 382 2.74 -24.70 -5.39
CA GLU A 382 3.91 -25.52 -5.72
C GLU A 382 4.17 -25.59 -7.23
N GLU A 383 3.11 -25.60 -8.06
CA GLU A 383 3.22 -25.42 -9.51
C GLU A 383 3.69 -23.99 -9.86
N LEU A 384 3.16 -22.94 -9.23
CA LEU A 384 3.56 -21.55 -9.49
C LEU A 384 5.07 -21.34 -9.25
N LEU A 385 5.58 -21.84 -8.13
CA LEU A 385 7.00 -21.75 -7.79
C LEU A 385 7.87 -22.57 -8.75
N ALA A 386 7.43 -23.77 -9.12
CA ALA A 386 8.13 -24.63 -10.08
C ALA A 386 8.19 -23.99 -11.48
N SER A 387 7.05 -23.54 -12.04
CA SER A 387 6.97 -22.87 -13.34
C SER A 387 7.83 -21.60 -13.38
N ARG A 388 7.80 -20.80 -12.31
CA ARG A 388 8.66 -19.61 -12.15
C ARG A 388 10.15 -19.95 -12.22
N ASN A 389 10.58 -21.02 -11.55
CA ASN A 389 11.98 -21.46 -11.64
C ASN A 389 12.32 -22.04 -13.02
N SER A 390 11.44 -22.85 -13.62
CA SER A 390 11.63 -23.38 -14.98
C SER A 390 11.78 -22.27 -16.01
N LEU A 391 10.98 -21.21 -15.91
CA LEU A 391 11.12 -20.01 -16.75
C LEU A 391 12.48 -19.34 -16.53
N ALA A 392 12.87 -19.13 -15.27
CA ALA A 392 14.13 -18.47 -14.93
C ALA A 392 15.35 -19.23 -15.50
N GLN A 393 15.40 -20.55 -15.32
CA GLN A 393 16.45 -21.40 -15.88
C GLN A 393 16.43 -21.43 -17.41
N LEU A 394 15.24 -21.42 -18.02
CA LEU A 394 15.07 -21.38 -19.47
C LEU A 394 15.59 -20.09 -20.10
N VAL A 395 15.51 -18.95 -19.39
CA VAL A 395 16.05 -17.65 -19.83
C VAL A 395 17.41 -17.29 -19.20
N GLY A 396 18.12 -18.27 -18.63
CA GLY A 396 19.55 -18.15 -18.27
C GLY A 396 19.90 -17.86 -16.80
N TYR A 397 18.97 -17.98 -15.85
CA TYR A 397 19.19 -17.71 -14.42
C TYR A 397 19.13 -18.97 -13.55
N ASP A 398 20.01 -19.07 -12.56
CA ASP A 398 20.06 -20.18 -11.59
C ASP A 398 18.73 -20.45 -10.86
N THR A 399 17.97 -19.39 -10.56
CA THR A 399 16.75 -19.39 -9.74
C THR A 399 15.80 -18.26 -10.15
N PHE A 400 14.52 -18.32 -9.77
CA PHE A 400 13.60 -17.19 -9.98
C PHE A 400 14.05 -15.94 -9.23
N ALA A 401 14.60 -16.07 -8.02
CA ALA A 401 15.15 -14.93 -7.28
C ALA A 401 16.28 -14.21 -8.06
N HIS A 402 17.25 -14.95 -8.61
CA HIS A 402 18.30 -14.35 -9.45
C HIS A 402 17.74 -13.52 -10.63
N ARG A 403 16.64 -13.96 -11.26
CA ARG A 403 15.94 -13.20 -12.31
C ARG A 403 15.18 -11.99 -11.77
N ALA A 404 14.46 -12.16 -10.66
CA ALA A 404 13.58 -11.14 -10.08
C ALA A 404 14.31 -10.00 -9.37
N LEU A 405 15.57 -10.21 -8.94
CA LEU A 405 16.39 -9.19 -8.29
C LEU A 405 17.31 -8.41 -9.25
N GLN A 406 17.42 -8.76 -10.53
CA GLN A 406 18.25 -7.99 -11.46
C GLN A 406 17.75 -6.54 -11.57
N GLY A 407 18.68 -5.57 -11.45
CA GLY A 407 18.38 -4.14 -11.49
C GLY A 407 17.87 -3.52 -10.17
N THR A 408 17.59 -4.33 -9.14
CA THR A 408 17.27 -3.85 -7.78
C THR A 408 18.51 -3.26 -7.06
N MET A 409 18.34 -2.64 -5.89
CA MET A 409 19.49 -2.23 -5.07
C MET A 409 20.26 -3.43 -4.50
N ALA A 410 19.56 -4.50 -4.11
CA ALA A 410 20.18 -5.73 -3.60
C ALA A 410 20.86 -6.58 -4.70
N LYS A 411 20.41 -6.48 -5.96
CA LYS A 411 20.94 -7.12 -7.18
C LYS A 411 20.91 -8.66 -7.24
N ASN A 412 21.00 -9.37 -6.12
CA ASN A 412 21.03 -10.84 -6.04
C ASN A 412 20.53 -11.36 -4.66
N PRO A 413 20.02 -12.60 -4.57
CA PRO A 413 19.50 -13.14 -3.32
C PRO A 413 20.59 -13.38 -2.26
N GLU A 414 21.87 -13.47 -2.61
CA GLU A 414 22.98 -13.61 -1.67
C GLU A 414 23.13 -12.34 -0.80
N THR A 415 22.99 -11.16 -1.41
CA THR A 415 23.00 -9.86 -0.72
C THR A 415 21.75 -9.68 0.16
N VAL A 416 20.58 -10.11 -0.32
CA VAL A 416 19.34 -10.13 0.49
C VAL A 416 19.48 -11.06 1.68
N ARG A 417 20.02 -12.27 1.49
CA ARG A 417 20.28 -13.23 2.56
C ARG A 417 21.25 -12.66 3.59
N GLN A 418 22.35 -12.03 3.16
CA GLN A 418 23.30 -11.36 4.06
C GLN A 418 22.63 -10.25 4.88
N PHE A 419 21.75 -9.45 4.28
CA PHE A 419 20.97 -8.41 4.96
C PHE A 419 20.01 -8.99 6.00
N LEU A 420 19.20 -9.99 5.62
CA LEU A 420 18.20 -10.60 6.50
C LEU A 420 18.84 -11.41 7.65
N GLU A 421 19.95 -12.10 7.41
CA GLU A 421 20.71 -12.80 8.45
C GLU A 421 21.28 -11.81 9.48
N LYS A 422 21.99 -10.76 9.04
CA LYS A 422 22.53 -9.72 9.93
C LYS A 422 21.46 -8.98 10.73
N LEU A 423 20.32 -8.68 10.10
CA LEU A 423 19.19 -8.06 10.78
C LEU A 423 18.61 -9.00 11.85
N SER A 424 18.39 -10.27 11.52
CA SER A 424 17.92 -11.29 12.48
C SER A 424 18.86 -11.45 13.68
N ASP A 425 20.18 -11.45 13.46
CA ASP A 425 21.18 -11.57 14.53
C ASP A 425 21.14 -10.39 15.51
N GLN A 426 20.99 -9.17 15.00
CA GLN A 426 20.87 -7.95 15.83
C GLN A 426 19.51 -7.88 16.56
N LEU A 427 18.43 -8.31 15.91
CA LEU A 427 17.08 -8.31 16.49
C LEU A 427 16.88 -9.38 17.57
N SER A 428 17.49 -10.56 17.43
CA SER A 428 17.29 -11.75 18.28
C SER A 428 17.11 -11.46 19.78
N LYS A 429 18.04 -10.70 20.39
CA LYS A 429 18.00 -10.35 21.83
C LYS A 429 16.91 -9.35 22.21
N ARG A 430 16.45 -8.51 21.27
CA ARG A 430 15.32 -7.59 21.44
C ARG A 430 14.00 -8.34 21.28
N THR A 431 13.87 -9.15 20.23
CA THR A 431 12.71 -10.01 19.93
C THR A 431 12.38 -10.97 21.08
N GLN A 432 13.39 -11.62 21.67
CA GLN A 432 13.19 -12.48 22.83
C GLN A 432 12.58 -11.72 24.03
N LYS A 433 13.04 -10.49 24.31
CA LYS A 433 12.46 -9.63 25.36
C LYS A 433 11.02 -9.23 25.03
N ASP A 434 10.72 -8.96 23.77
CA ASP A 434 9.37 -8.64 23.31
C ASP A 434 8.39 -9.80 23.54
N PHE A 435 8.78 -11.04 23.19
CA PHE A 435 7.97 -12.23 23.49
C PHE A 435 7.87 -12.52 25.00
N GLU A 436 8.89 -12.22 25.80
CA GLU A 436 8.78 -12.30 27.26
C GLU A 436 7.80 -11.27 27.84
N MET A 437 7.77 -10.04 27.30
CA MET A 437 6.78 -9.02 27.71
C MET A 437 5.36 -9.46 27.33
N MET A 438 5.17 -9.99 26.12
CA MET A 438 3.87 -10.54 25.70
C MET A 438 3.45 -11.76 26.52
N THR A 439 4.38 -12.65 26.86
CA THR A 439 4.11 -13.82 27.72
C THR A 439 3.70 -13.39 29.14
N LYS A 440 4.39 -12.40 29.72
CA LYS A 440 4.02 -11.81 31.02
C LYS A 440 2.64 -11.15 30.97
N MET A 441 2.29 -10.49 29.87
CA MET A 441 0.94 -9.92 29.67
C MET A 441 -0.14 -11.00 29.50
N LYS A 442 0.15 -12.07 28.76
CA LYS A 442 -0.75 -13.23 28.63
C LYS A 442 -0.98 -13.90 29.99
N MET A 443 0.07 -14.12 30.78
CA MET A 443 -0.05 -14.63 32.15
C MET A 443 -0.87 -13.71 33.07
N LYS A 444 -0.79 -12.38 32.91
CA LYS A 444 -1.56 -11.39 33.68
C LYS A 444 -3.06 -11.43 33.36
N LEU A 445 -3.42 -11.58 32.07
CA LEU A 445 -4.80 -11.47 31.60
C LEU A 445 -5.52 -12.83 31.47
N ASN A 446 -4.78 -13.90 31.15
CA ASN A 446 -5.27 -15.28 31.11
C ASN A 446 -4.27 -16.23 31.78
N PRO A 447 -4.27 -16.34 33.12
CA PRO A 447 -3.40 -17.26 33.85
C PRO A 447 -3.56 -18.75 33.48
N GLN A 448 -4.68 -19.13 32.84
CA GLN A 448 -5.00 -20.52 32.49
C GLN A 448 -4.36 -20.96 31.16
N ASN A 449 -4.04 -20.04 30.25
CA ASN A 449 -3.29 -20.32 29.02
C ASN A 449 -2.03 -19.45 28.92
N SER A 450 -0.99 -19.80 29.69
CA SER A 450 0.23 -18.98 29.80
C SER A 450 1.17 -19.06 28.59
N LYS A 451 0.94 -19.94 27.61
CA LYS A 451 1.82 -20.09 26.44
C LYS A 451 1.46 -19.08 25.36
N LEU A 452 2.46 -18.31 24.93
CA LEU A 452 2.36 -17.40 23.79
C LEU A 452 2.43 -18.19 22.46
N MET A 453 1.48 -17.95 21.57
CA MET A 453 1.32 -18.59 20.26
C MET A 453 1.24 -17.55 19.13
N PRO A 454 1.37 -17.90 17.84
CA PRO A 454 1.37 -16.91 16.75
C PRO A 454 0.12 -16.02 16.67
N TRP A 455 -1.06 -16.54 17.05
CA TRP A 455 -2.31 -15.77 17.11
C TRP A 455 -2.41 -14.79 18.30
N ASP A 456 -1.44 -14.84 19.22
CA ASP A 456 -1.39 -13.96 20.38
C ASP A 456 -0.58 -12.68 20.11
N HIS A 457 0.38 -12.74 19.19
CA HIS A 457 1.35 -11.67 18.99
C HIS A 457 0.70 -10.33 18.60
N PRO A 458 -0.19 -10.23 17.59
CA PRO A 458 -0.84 -8.95 17.26
C PRO A 458 -1.63 -8.39 18.46
N TYR A 459 -2.39 -9.26 19.15
CA TYR A 459 -3.19 -8.88 20.32
C TYR A 459 -2.34 -8.33 21.46
N TYR A 460 -1.33 -9.06 21.97
CA TYR A 460 -0.55 -8.59 23.11
C TYR A 460 0.44 -7.47 22.73
N SER A 461 0.91 -7.40 21.48
CA SER A 461 1.60 -6.22 20.91
C SER A 461 0.65 -5.01 20.82
N GLY A 462 -0.67 -5.22 20.74
CA GLY A 462 -1.72 -4.21 20.94
C GLY A 462 -1.89 -3.80 22.40
N VAL A 463 -2.17 -4.76 23.27
CA VAL A 463 -2.40 -4.54 24.72
C VAL A 463 -1.20 -3.85 25.38
N LEU A 464 0.04 -4.24 25.07
CA LEU A 464 1.24 -3.62 25.64
C LEU A 464 1.44 -2.17 25.20
N ARG A 465 0.99 -1.79 23.98
CA ARG A 465 1.00 -0.39 23.52
C ARG A 465 -0.07 0.43 24.24
N ALA A 466 -1.27 -0.12 24.39
CA ALA A 466 -2.38 0.51 25.11
C ALA A 466 -2.06 0.71 26.60
N GLU A 467 -1.57 -0.32 27.31
CA GLU A 467 -1.29 -0.25 28.75
C GLU A 467 -0.12 0.68 29.07
N ARG A 468 0.93 0.74 28.23
CA ARG A 468 2.10 1.60 28.49
C ARG A 468 1.85 3.09 28.23
N TYR A 469 1.13 3.44 27.17
CA TYR A 469 1.03 4.82 26.70
C TYR A 469 -0.40 5.39 26.74
N ASN A 470 -1.37 4.62 27.25
CA ASN A 470 -2.78 5.00 27.38
C ASN A 470 -3.39 5.51 26.06
N ILE A 471 -3.11 4.79 24.97
CA ILE A 471 -3.56 5.14 23.62
C ILE A 471 -4.93 4.51 23.36
N ASP A 472 -5.97 5.32 23.56
CA ASP A 472 -7.27 5.16 22.90
C ASP A 472 -7.26 5.95 21.59
N PRO A 473 -7.36 5.30 20.41
CA PRO A 473 -7.45 5.99 19.11
C PRO A 473 -8.59 7.02 19.04
N GLY A 474 -9.67 6.83 19.80
CA GLY A 474 -10.80 7.76 19.91
C GLY A 474 -10.43 9.15 20.44
N LEU A 475 -9.32 9.26 21.20
CA LEU A 475 -8.77 10.54 21.66
C LEU A 475 -8.03 11.29 20.54
N TYR A 476 -7.51 10.57 19.54
CA TYR A 476 -6.69 11.13 18.46
C TYR A 476 -7.51 11.51 17.23
N CYS A 477 -8.49 10.67 16.83
CA CYS A 477 -9.31 10.89 15.63
C CYS A 477 -9.92 12.30 15.53
N PRO A 478 -10.40 12.96 16.61
CA PRO A 478 -10.92 14.32 16.55
C PRO A 478 -9.95 15.39 16.03
N PHE A 479 -8.63 15.16 16.08
CA PHE A 479 -7.61 16.10 15.61
C PHE A 479 -7.22 15.90 14.13
N PHE A 480 -7.67 14.80 13.52
CA PHE A 480 -7.30 14.36 12.17
C PHE A 480 -8.55 14.25 11.29
N SER A 481 -9.19 15.38 10.98
CA SER A 481 -10.16 15.37 9.88
C SER A 481 -9.46 15.29 8.53
N LEU A 482 -10.12 14.72 7.53
CA LEU A 482 -9.56 14.53 6.19
C LEU A 482 -9.08 15.85 5.57
N GLY A 483 -9.87 16.91 5.72
CA GLY A 483 -9.50 18.26 5.31
C GLY A 483 -8.25 18.80 6.03
N ALA A 484 -8.12 18.55 7.34
CA ALA A 484 -6.91 18.93 8.08
C ALA A 484 -5.68 18.16 7.59
N CYS A 485 -5.78 16.84 7.36
CA CYS A 485 -4.67 16.04 6.83
C CYS A 485 -4.23 16.50 5.43
N MET A 486 -5.19 16.84 4.55
CA MET A 486 -4.91 17.38 3.22
C MET A 486 -4.28 18.78 3.26
N GLU A 487 -4.65 19.61 4.23
CA GLU A 487 -3.97 20.88 4.50
C GLU A 487 -2.52 20.66 4.97
N GLY A 488 -2.30 19.66 5.84
CA GLY A 488 -0.96 19.26 6.28
C GLY A 488 -0.04 18.87 5.13
N LEU A 489 -0.52 18.03 4.23
CA LEU A 489 0.20 17.62 3.02
C LEU A 489 0.50 18.82 2.10
N ASN A 490 -0.49 19.67 1.83
CA ASN A 490 -0.32 20.90 1.05
C ASN A 490 0.74 21.84 1.65
N SER A 491 0.70 22.05 2.97
CA SER A 491 1.65 22.89 3.70
C SER A 491 3.06 22.28 3.74
N LEU A 492 3.17 20.95 3.87
CA LEU A 492 4.45 20.24 3.85
C LEU A 492 5.09 20.36 2.46
N PHE A 493 4.38 20.01 1.39
CA PHE A 493 4.95 20.06 0.03
C PHE A 493 5.21 21.49 -0.45
N SER A 494 4.45 22.48 0.00
CA SER A 494 4.73 23.89 -0.33
C SER A 494 6.06 24.34 0.28
N GLN A 495 6.34 23.96 1.52
CA GLN A 495 7.60 24.32 2.21
C GLN A 495 8.80 23.46 1.80
N LEU A 496 8.59 22.16 1.58
CA LEU A 496 9.66 21.20 1.28
C LEU A 496 10.03 21.18 -0.20
N LEU A 497 9.02 21.21 -1.09
CA LEU A 497 9.15 20.90 -2.53
C LEU A 497 8.67 22.05 -3.46
N GLY A 498 8.13 23.14 -2.91
CA GLY A 498 7.57 24.25 -3.69
C GLY A 498 6.25 23.91 -4.39
N ILE A 499 5.51 22.92 -3.89
CA ILE A 499 4.33 22.35 -4.53
C ILE A 499 3.07 22.66 -3.74
N SER A 500 2.05 23.20 -4.41
CA SER A 500 0.72 23.39 -3.85
C SER A 500 -0.32 22.51 -4.53
N LEU A 501 -1.30 22.05 -3.75
CA LEU A 501 -2.39 21.18 -4.16
C LEU A 501 -3.67 22.01 -4.34
N TYR A 502 -4.25 21.99 -5.54
CA TYR A 502 -5.47 22.74 -5.87
C TYR A 502 -6.63 21.79 -6.15
N ALA A 503 -7.69 21.86 -5.36
CA ALA A 503 -8.92 21.11 -5.62
C ALA A 503 -9.64 21.65 -6.87
N GLU A 504 -9.83 20.79 -7.88
CA GLU A 504 -10.56 21.10 -9.11
C GLU A 504 -11.98 20.52 -9.10
N GLN A 505 -12.89 21.21 -9.78
CA GLN A 505 -14.22 20.68 -10.07
C GLN A 505 -14.15 19.69 -11.23
N THR A 506 -14.58 18.46 -10.99
CA THR A 506 -14.72 17.41 -12.01
C THR A 506 -15.87 17.71 -12.98
N GLN A 507 -15.69 17.30 -14.24
CA GLN A 507 -16.65 17.42 -15.32
C GLN A 507 -17.58 16.19 -15.43
N ARG A 508 -18.60 16.30 -16.28
CA ARG A 508 -19.64 15.26 -16.41
C ARG A 508 -19.10 14.00 -17.09
N GLY A 509 -18.88 12.97 -16.27
CA GLY A 509 -18.33 11.68 -16.70
C GLY A 509 -16.80 11.59 -16.64
N GLU A 510 -16.12 12.58 -16.05
CA GLU A 510 -14.67 12.52 -15.80
C GLU A 510 -14.32 11.51 -14.69
N VAL A 511 -15.27 11.21 -13.80
CA VAL A 511 -15.13 10.30 -12.64
C VAL A 511 -16.22 9.22 -12.57
N TRP A 512 -15.87 8.10 -11.94
CA TRP A 512 -16.66 6.87 -11.80
C TRP A 512 -17.55 6.81 -10.53
N SER A 513 -17.32 7.72 -9.58
CA SER A 513 -18.15 7.91 -8.38
C SER A 513 -18.20 9.39 -8.03
N GLU A 514 -19.30 9.85 -7.44
CA GLU A 514 -19.48 11.27 -7.10
C GLU A 514 -18.43 11.74 -6.07
N ASP A 515 -18.12 10.90 -5.08
CA ASP A 515 -17.18 11.21 -3.99
C ASP A 515 -15.74 11.49 -4.45
N VAL A 516 -15.35 11.13 -5.67
CA VAL A 516 -13.98 11.30 -6.18
C VAL A 516 -13.64 12.79 -6.27
N ARG A 517 -12.61 13.21 -5.53
CA ARG A 517 -12.03 14.57 -5.63
C ARG A 517 -10.92 14.58 -6.67
N LYS A 518 -10.73 15.70 -7.37
CA LYS A 518 -9.61 15.92 -8.29
C LYS A 518 -8.69 16.99 -7.72
N LEU A 519 -7.38 16.75 -7.78
CA LEU A 519 -6.33 17.70 -7.44
C LEU A 519 -5.49 18.00 -8.67
N ALA A 520 -5.24 19.28 -8.93
CA ALA A 520 -4.12 19.74 -9.74
C ALA A 520 -2.90 19.95 -8.84
N VAL A 521 -1.75 19.38 -9.23
CA VAL A 521 -0.48 19.49 -8.51
C VAL A 521 0.39 20.53 -9.22
N VAL A 522 0.72 21.63 -8.54
CA VAL A 522 1.36 22.81 -9.17
C VAL A 522 2.64 23.17 -8.43
N HIS A 523 3.75 23.30 -9.17
CA HIS A 523 5.05 23.75 -8.68
C HIS A 523 5.23 25.27 -8.89
N GLU A 524 5.86 25.94 -7.93
CA GLU A 524 6.07 27.39 -7.90
C GLU A 524 6.77 27.99 -9.13
N THR A 525 7.65 27.22 -9.81
CA THR A 525 8.36 27.68 -11.02
C THR A 525 8.07 26.86 -12.30
N GLU A 526 7.66 25.60 -12.19
CA GLU A 526 7.33 24.76 -13.37
C GLU A 526 5.84 24.83 -13.77
N GLY A 527 4.98 25.38 -12.90
CA GLY A 527 3.53 25.36 -13.11
C GLY A 527 2.94 23.97 -12.87
N LEU A 528 1.94 23.59 -13.67
CA LEU A 528 1.19 22.34 -13.49
C LEU A 528 2.09 21.11 -13.73
N LEU A 529 2.26 20.29 -12.70
CA LEU A 529 3.01 19.03 -12.78
C LEU A 529 2.13 17.87 -13.27
N GLY A 530 0.89 17.77 -12.81
CA GLY A 530 -0.04 16.69 -13.14
C GLY A 530 -1.30 16.68 -12.27
N TYR A 531 -2.04 15.58 -12.31
CA TYR A 531 -3.32 15.44 -11.60
C TYR A 531 -3.41 14.17 -10.74
N ILE A 532 -4.04 14.30 -9.57
CA ILE A 532 -4.38 13.19 -8.67
C ILE A 532 -5.91 13.10 -8.56
N TYR A 533 -6.45 11.91 -8.73
CA TYR A 533 -7.84 11.59 -8.39
C TYR A 533 -7.88 10.87 -7.04
N CYS A 534 -8.62 11.39 -6.08
CA CYS A 534 -8.71 10.86 -4.72
C CYS A 534 -10.01 10.07 -4.55
N ASP A 535 -9.92 8.74 -4.61
CA ASP A 535 -11.01 7.80 -4.34
C ASP A 535 -10.86 7.25 -2.92
N PHE A 536 -11.13 8.12 -1.94
CA PHE A 536 -10.75 7.86 -0.56
C PHE A 536 -11.75 7.08 0.28
N PHE A 537 -12.99 6.87 -0.18
CA PHE A 537 -14.07 6.36 0.66
C PHE A 537 -14.46 4.91 0.36
N GLN A 538 -14.95 4.21 1.38
CA GLN A 538 -15.56 2.89 1.25
C GLN A 538 -16.85 2.95 0.41
N ARG A 539 -17.06 1.95 -0.45
CA ARG A 539 -18.33 1.71 -1.17
C ARG A 539 -18.51 0.21 -1.41
N ALA A 540 -19.71 -0.20 -1.82
CA ALA A 540 -19.94 -1.56 -2.31
C ALA A 540 -19.01 -1.90 -3.50
N ASP A 541 -18.63 -3.17 -3.60
CA ASP A 541 -17.80 -3.77 -4.66
C ASP A 541 -16.40 -3.19 -4.88
N LYS A 542 -15.98 -2.17 -4.11
CA LYS A 542 -14.60 -1.69 -4.06
C LYS A 542 -13.76 -2.62 -3.15
N PRO A 543 -12.56 -3.05 -3.57
CA PRO A 543 -11.68 -3.82 -2.68
C PRO A 543 -11.24 -2.96 -1.48
N HIS A 544 -11.07 -3.60 -0.33
CA HIS A 544 -10.54 -2.96 0.87
C HIS A 544 -8.99 -2.97 0.81
N GLN A 545 -8.47 -2.28 -0.20
CA GLN A 545 -7.05 -2.05 -0.43
C GLN A 545 -6.83 -0.55 -0.61
N ASP A 546 -5.82 -0.05 0.09
CA ASP A 546 -5.32 1.31 -0.07
C ASP A 546 -4.08 1.23 -0.97
N CYS A 547 -4.01 2.03 -2.04
CA CYS A 547 -2.90 2.03 -3.01
C CYS A 547 -2.95 3.17 -4.04
N HIS A 548 -1.77 3.46 -4.60
CA HIS A 548 -1.54 4.36 -5.74
C HIS A 548 -1.61 3.61 -7.08
N PHE A 549 -2.41 4.13 -8.03
CA PHE A 549 -2.44 3.69 -9.43
C PHE A 549 -1.92 4.79 -10.37
N THR A 550 -1.00 4.45 -11.27
CA THR A 550 -0.74 5.27 -12.46
C THR A 550 -1.88 5.07 -13.46
N VAL A 551 -2.41 6.15 -14.04
CA VAL A 551 -3.40 6.12 -15.13
C VAL A 551 -2.77 6.61 -16.44
N ARG A 552 -1.85 7.56 -16.35
CA ARG A 552 -0.97 8.00 -17.43
C ARG A 552 0.36 8.44 -16.83
N GLY A 553 1.47 7.89 -17.32
CA GLY A 553 2.81 8.35 -16.97
C GLY A 553 3.19 9.71 -17.57
N GLY A 554 4.28 10.29 -17.07
CA GLY A 554 4.90 11.50 -17.62
C GLY A 554 5.94 11.18 -18.70
N ARG A 555 6.03 12.02 -19.74
CA ARG A 555 7.08 11.92 -20.78
C ARG A 555 7.24 13.23 -21.54
N LEU A 556 8.39 13.44 -22.17
CA LEU A 556 8.60 14.53 -23.13
C LEU A 556 8.10 14.11 -24.52
N ARG A 557 7.29 14.93 -25.17
CA ARG A 557 6.76 14.68 -26.52
C ARG A 557 7.64 15.29 -27.61
N GLU A 558 7.48 14.83 -28.85
CA GLU A 558 8.25 15.32 -30.02
C GLU A 558 8.07 16.83 -30.27
N ASN A 559 6.92 17.41 -29.91
CA ASN A 559 6.65 18.83 -30.00
C ASN A 559 7.28 19.69 -28.87
N GLY A 560 8.03 19.07 -27.95
CA GLY A 560 8.65 19.72 -26.80
C GLY A 560 7.72 19.93 -25.61
N GLU A 561 6.44 19.56 -25.69
CA GLU A 561 5.52 19.61 -24.55
C GLU A 561 5.73 18.43 -23.60
N TYR A 562 5.53 18.65 -22.31
CA TYR A 562 5.55 17.57 -21.32
C TYR A 562 4.15 16.95 -21.17
N GLN A 563 4.04 15.64 -21.40
CA GLN A 563 2.84 14.89 -21.05
C GLN A 563 2.69 14.85 -19.53
N LEU A 564 1.63 15.47 -19.02
CA LEU A 564 1.38 15.52 -17.58
C LEU A 564 0.90 14.14 -17.07
N PRO A 565 1.52 13.59 -16.01
CA PRO A 565 1.03 12.38 -15.36
C PRO A 565 -0.37 12.55 -14.76
N VAL A 566 -1.08 11.42 -14.67
CA VAL A 566 -2.39 11.27 -14.03
C VAL A 566 -2.36 10.01 -13.18
N VAL A 567 -2.78 10.12 -11.91
CA VAL A 567 -2.78 9.02 -10.95
C VAL A 567 -4.08 8.97 -10.16
N VAL A 568 -4.43 7.80 -9.61
CA VAL A 568 -5.46 7.64 -8.57
C VAL A 568 -4.78 7.30 -7.26
N LEU A 569 -5.21 7.94 -6.18
CA LEU A 569 -5.01 7.42 -4.82
C LEU A 569 -6.32 6.82 -4.34
N MET A 570 -6.33 5.50 -4.15
CA MET A 570 -7.48 4.76 -3.64
C MET A 570 -7.25 4.49 -2.15
N LEU A 571 -8.20 4.87 -1.29
CA LEU A 571 -8.21 4.55 0.14
C LEU A 571 -9.56 4.00 0.59
N SER A 572 -9.60 3.38 1.76
CA SER A 572 -10.76 2.73 2.38
C SER A 572 -11.26 3.50 3.61
N LEU A 573 -11.34 4.83 3.55
CA LEU A 573 -11.74 5.69 4.68
C LEU A 573 -13.25 5.67 4.95
N PRO A 574 -13.68 5.91 6.21
CA PRO A 574 -15.09 6.02 6.58
C PRO A 574 -15.72 7.33 6.06
N HIS A 575 -17.02 7.27 5.77
CA HIS A 575 -17.82 8.43 5.37
C HIS A 575 -18.06 9.43 6.51
N SER A 576 -18.23 10.70 6.16
CA SER A 576 -18.55 11.77 7.11
C SER A 576 -19.96 11.61 7.71
N THR A 577 -20.08 11.78 9.03
CA THR A 577 -21.36 11.66 9.74
C THR A 577 -22.21 12.94 9.59
N ARG A 578 -23.43 13.00 10.16
CA ARG A 578 -24.19 14.25 10.19
C ARG A 578 -23.48 15.36 10.99
N ASP A 579 -22.78 14.99 12.07
CA ASP A 579 -22.36 15.89 13.14
C ASP A 579 -20.81 15.99 13.29
N ALA A 580 -20.06 15.39 12.35
CA ALA A 580 -18.60 15.41 12.24
C ALA A 580 -18.15 15.11 10.79
N PRO A 581 -17.01 15.67 10.32
CA PRO A 581 -16.39 15.29 9.04
C PRO A 581 -15.86 13.84 9.09
N THR A 582 -15.20 13.38 8.02
CA THR A 582 -14.42 12.14 8.07
C THR A 582 -13.21 12.35 8.97
N LEU A 583 -13.14 11.57 10.06
CA LEU A 583 -12.06 11.60 11.04
C LEU A 583 -11.20 10.34 10.87
N LEU A 584 -9.89 10.52 10.77
CA LEU A 584 -8.91 9.47 10.52
C LEU A 584 -8.31 8.99 11.84
N SER A 585 -8.08 7.68 11.97
CA SER A 585 -7.15 7.19 12.99
C SER A 585 -5.71 7.64 12.66
N PRO A 586 -4.77 7.64 13.62
CA PRO A 586 -3.38 7.97 13.31
C PRO A 586 -2.76 7.07 12.23
N GLY A 587 -3.18 5.79 12.15
CA GLY A 587 -2.77 4.88 11.08
C GLY A 587 -3.38 5.21 9.72
N MET A 588 -4.64 5.66 9.66
CA MET A 588 -5.25 6.16 8.42
C MET A 588 -4.60 7.47 7.93
N MET A 589 -4.19 8.33 8.87
CA MET A 589 -3.46 9.57 8.56
C MET A 589 -2.05 9.27 8.03
N GLU A 590 -1.33 8.35 8.67
CA GLU A 590 -0.04 7.83 8.20
C GLU A 590 -0.15 7.18 6.82
N ASN A 591 -1.19 6.37 6.56
CA ASN A 591 -1.38 5.74 5.24
C ASN A 591 -1.70 6.76 4.14
N LEU A 592 -2.50 7.79 4.43
CA LEU A 592 -2.75 8.91 3.51
C LEU A 592 -1.45 9.67 3.18
N PHE A 593 -0.52 9.80 4.13
CA PHE A 593 0.81 10.37 3.89
C PHE A 593 1.69 9.43 3.03
N HIS A 594 1.69 8.13 3.32
CA HIS A 594 2.40 7.09 2.55
C HIS A 594 1.99 7.13 1.06
N GLU A 595 0.68 7.01 0.77
CA GLU A 595 0.15 7.04 -0.60
C GLU A 595 0.43 8.36 -1.32
N MET A 596 0.39 9.48 -0.60
CA MET A 596 0.75 10.78 -1.17
C MET A 596 2.25 10.88 -1.50
N GLY A 597 3.12 10.12 -0.83
CA GLY A 597 4.53 9.96 -1.21
C GLY A 597 4.70 9.28 -2.57
N HIS A 598 3.92 8.23 -2.86
CA HIS A 598 3.88 7.63 -4.21
C HIS A 598 3.34 8.63 -5.25
N ALA A 599 2.27 9.37 -4.93
CA ALA A 599 1.75 10.40 -5.84
C ALA A 599 2.78 11.50 -6.13
N MET A 600 3.50 12.00 -5.12
CA MET A 600 4.55 12.99 -5.33
C MET A 600 5.72 12.43 -6.15
N HIS A 601 6.09 11.15 -5.97
CA HIS A 601 7.06 10.49 -6.85
C HIS A 601 6.58 10.47 -8.31
N SER A 602 5.31 10.15 -8.55
CA SER A 602 4.71 10.19 -9.90
C SER A 602 4.60 11.59 -10.50
N MET A 603 4.41 12.64 -9.70
CA MET A 603 4.36 14.03 -10.17
C MET A 603 5.75 14.62 -10.45
N LEU A 604 6.78 14.16 -9.72
CA LEU A 604 8.14 14.70 -9.76
C LEU A 604 9.13 13.87 -10.57
N GLY A 605 8.85 12.58 -10.83
CA GLY A 605 9.59 11.70 -11.74
C GLY A 605 9.41 12.07 -13.21
N ARG A 606 9.78 13.32 -13.54
CA ARG A 606 9.55 14.02 -14.80
C ARG A 606 10.61 13.64 -15.84
N THR A 607 10.77 12.33 -16.03
CA THR A 607 11.65 11.71 -17.03
C THR A 607 11.26 12.12 -18.45
N ARG A 608 12.22 12.03 -19.36
CA ARG A 608 11.97 12.19 -20.80
C ARG A 608 11.13 11.05 -21.36
N TYR A 609 11.33 9.85 -20.83
CA TYR A 609 10.72 8.61 -21.30
C TYR A 609 9.65 8.09 -20.34
N GLN A 610 8.51 7.67 -20.91
CA GLN A 610 7.37 7.03 -20.23
C GLN A 610 7.78 5.74 -19.53
N HIS A 611 8.62 4.91 -20.16
CA HIS A 611 9.00 3.59 -19.65
C HIS A 611 9.58 3.62 -18.23
N VAL A 612 10.18 4.76 -17.83
CA VAL A 612 10.84 4.97 -16.53
C VAL A 612 10.22 6.08 -15.67
N THR A 613 9.04 6.60 -16.02
CA THR A 613 8.44 7.74 -15.30
C THR A 613 7.88 7.39 -13.91
N GLY A 614 7.99 8.33 -12.97
CA GLY A 614 7.40 8.22 -11.64
C GLY A 614 7.82 6.94 -10.90
N THR A 615 6.83 6.19 -10.39
CA THR A 615 7.04 4.92 -9.68
C THR A 615 7.46 3.73 -10.57
N ARG A 616 7.74 3.91 -11.87
CA ARG A 616 8.31 2.86 -12.75
C ARG A 616 9.80 2.64 -12.48
N CYS A 617 10.12 2.19 -11.27
CA CYS A 617 11.46 1.91 -10.75
C CYS A 617 11.50 0.57 -9.98
N PRO A 618 12.68 0.03 -9.65
CA PRO A 618 12.82 -1.21 -8.88
C PRO A 618 12.09 -1.19 -7.53
N THR A 619 11.51 -2.33 -7.14
CA THR A 619 10.61 -2.46 -5.98
C THR A 619 11.26 -2.09 -4.64
N ASP A 620 12.56 -2.36 -4.46
CA ASP A 620 13.28 -1.99 -3.23
C ASP A 620 13.61 -0.50 -3.11
N PHE A 621 13.27 0.30 -4.13
CA PHE A 621 13.29 1.77 -4.09
C PHE A 621 11.91 2.42 -4.20
N ALA A 622 10.94 1.79 -4.87
CA ALA A 622 9.61 2.36 -5.12
C ALA A 622 8.87 2.77 -3.82
N GLU A 623 9.07 2.01 -2.74
CA GLU A 623 8.52 2.24 -1.40
C GLU A 623 9.28 3.31 -0.58
N VAL A 624 10.46 3.76 -1.03
CA VAL A 624 11.28 4.73 -0.25
C VAL A 624 10.60 6.09 -0.10
N PRO A 625 10.00 6.70 -1.16
CA PRO A 625 9.30 7.97 -1.03
C PRO A 625 8.07 7.92 -0.13
N SER A 626 7.33 6.82 -0.16
CA SER A 626 6.11 6.65 0.63
C SER A 626 6.42 6.37 2.11
N ILE A 627 7.36 5.46 2.39
CA ILE A 627 7.84 5.22 3.77
C ILE A 627 8.50 6.48 4.35
N LEU A 628 9.19 7.31 3.55
CA LEU A 628 9.73 8.59 4.05
C LEU A 628 8.61 9.54 4.52
N MET A 629 7.43 9.53 3.87
CA MET A 629 6.28 10.31 4.33
C MET A 629 5.68 9.79 5.66
N GLU A 630 5.86 8.51 6.01
CA GLU A 630 5.54 8.00 7.36
C GLU A 630 6.34 8.77 8.42
N TYR A 631 7.65 9.00 8.23
CA TYR A 631 8.45 9.75 9.21
C TYR A 631 7.97 11.20 9.35
N PHE A 632 7.63 11.88 8.26
CA PHE A 632 6.99 13.21 8.31
C PHE A 632 5.63 13.18 9.04
N ALA A 633 4.82 12.14 8.85
CA ALA A 633 3.53 11.97 9.54
C ALA A 633 3.68 11.74 11.06
N ASN A 634 4.84 11.30 11.54
CA ASN A 634 5.12 11.07 12.96
C ASN A 634 5.86 12.24 13.65
N ASP A 635 6.36 13.24 12.91
CA ASP A 635 7.07 14.37 13.51
C ASP A 635 6.09 15.42 14.06
N TYR A 636 6.22 15.75 15.36
CA TYR A 636 5.36 16.73 16.01
C TYR A 636 5.37 18.11 15.33
N ARG A 637 6.49 18.56 14.74
CA ARG A 637 6.58 19.86 14.05
C ARG A 637 5.73 19.90 12.79
N VAL A 638 5.59 18.76 12.10
CA VAL A 638 4.73 18.57 10.92
C VAL A 638 3.28 18.41 11.37
N VAL A 639 3.00 17.47 12.27
CA VAL A 639 1.66 17.21 12.81
C VAL A 639 1.03 18.47 13.41
N ASN A 640 1.80 19.26 14.15
CA ASN A 640 1.32 20.50 14.77
C ASN A 640 0.98 21.62 13.77
N GLN A 641 1.36 21.55 12.48
CA GLN A 641 0.87 22.51 11.49
C GLN A 641 -0.65 22.38 11.30
N PHE A 642 -1.15 21.15 11.23
CA PHE A 642 -2.51 20.86 10.75
C PHE A 642 -3.43 20.15 11.75
N ALA A 643 -2.90 19.36 12.68
CA ALA A 643 -3.72 18.58 13.61
C ALA A 643 -4.47 19.50 14.58
N ARG A 644 -5.79 19.63 14.40
CA ARG A 644 -6.67 20.57 15.10
C ARG A 644 -7.99 19.88 15.42
N HIS A 645 -8.41 19.93 16.69
CA HIS A 645 -9.64 19.27 17.13
C HIS A 645 -10.87 19.89 16.46
N TYR A 646 -11.58 19.14 15.59
CA TYR A 646 -12.59 19.65 14.65
C TYR A 646 -13.70 20.54 15.27
N LYS A 647 -14.04 20.32 16.54
CA LYS A 647 -15.05 21.12 17.28
C LYS A 647 -14.51 22.33 18.06
N THR A 648 -13.21 22.39 18.36
CA THR A 648 -12.64 23.36 19.32
C THR A 648 -11.44 24.13 18.79
N GLY A 649 -10.88 23.74 17.64
CA GLY A 649 -9.71 24.37 17.03
C GLY A 649 -8.38 24.17 17.78
N GLN A 650 -8.39 23.44 18.89
CA GLN A 650 -7.18 23.24 19.71
C GLN A 650 -6.17 22.32 19.00
N PRO A 651 -4.85 22.61 19.06
CA PRO A 651 -3.81 21.76 18.49
C PRO A 651 -3.68 20.44 19.25
N LEU A 652 -3.22 19.39 18.56
CA LEU A 652 -2.87 18.11 19.19
C LEU A 652 -1.64 18.31 20.10
N PRO A 653 -1.72 18.03 21.42
CA PRO A 653 -0.59 18.25 22.34
C PRO A 653 0.66 17.41 22.01
N LYS A 654 1.87 17.97 22.21
CA LYS A 654 3.14 17.29 21.93
C LYS A 654 3.24 15.91 22.58
N ASN A 655 2.85 15.79 23.85
CA ASN A 655 2.92 14.52 24.58
C ASN A 655 2.01 13.43 23.98
N MET A 656 0.88 13.79 23.36
CA MET A 656 0.05 12.80 22.65
C MET A 656 0.77 12.25 21.42
N VAL A 657 1.48 13.10 20.65
CA VAL A 657 2.30 12.65 19.51
C VAL A 657 3.50 11.83 19.98
N SER A 658 4.27 12.32 20.98
CA SER A 658 5.41 11.57 21.55
C SER A 658 5.00 10.18 22.06
N ARG A 659 3.88 10.06 22.78
CA ARG A 659 3.34 8.76 23.23
C ARG A 659 2.96 7.84 22.08
N LEU A 660 2.34 8.38 21.03
CA LEU A 660 2.04 7.59 19.82
C LEU A 660 3.32 7.03 19.19
N CYS A 661 4.35 7.86 19.03
CA CYS A 661 5.62 7.46 18.42
C CYS A 661 6.38 6.45 19.29
N GLU A 662 6.52 6.67 20.60
CA GLU A 662 7.17 5.69 21.48
C GLU A 662 6.36 4.39 21.65
N SER A 663 5.03 4.43 21.47
CA SER A 663 4.24 3.19 21.44
C SER A 663 4.59 2.30 20.25
N LYS A 664 4.91 2.87 19.09
CA LYS A 664 5.31 2.09 17.90
C LYS A 664 6.57 1.26 18.16
N LYS A 665 7.43 1.69 19.09
CA LYS A 665 8.65 0.97 19.52
C LYS A 665 8.39 -0.21 20.47
N VAL A 666 7.21 -0.31 21.09
CA VAL A 666 6.86 -1.45 21.97
C VAL A 666 6.58 -2.68 21.13
N CYS A 667 7.24 -3.80 21.43
CA CYS A 667 7.16 -5.05 20.65
C CYS A 667 7.67 -4.91 19.20
N ALA A 668 8.41 -3.84 18.89
CA ALA A 668 8.83 -3.51 17.54
C ALA A 668 9.93 -4.43 16.98
N ALA A 669 10.75 -5.05 17.84
CA ALA A 669 11.71 -6.03 17.36
C ALA A 669 11.01 -7.34 16.96
N ALA A 670 10.01 -7.77 17.72
CA ALA A 670 9.15 -8.89 17.33
C ALA A 670 8.31 -8.60 16.07
N ASP A 671 7.70 -7.42 15.96
CA ASP A 671 7.00 -6.97 14.74
C ASP A 671 7.97 -6.96 13.53
N MET A 672 9.24 -6.54 13.71
CA MET A 672 10.25 -6.53 12.63
C MET A 672 10.78 -7.94 12.30
N GLN A 673 10.99 -8.80 13.30
CA GLN A 673 11.40 -10.20 13.08
C GLN A 673 10.35 -10.98 12.28
N LEU A 674 9.07 -10.66 12.45
CA LEU A 674 7.98 -11.21 11.63
C LEU A 674 8.16 -10.86 10.13
N GLN A 675 8.56 -9.63 9.82
CA GLN A 675 8.86 -9.22 8.44
C GLN A 675 10.13 -9.89 7.90
N VAL A 676 11.16 -10.09 8.74
CA VAL A 676 12.37 -10.85 8.38
C VAL A 676 12.01 -12.31 8.06
N PHE A 677 11.16 -12.95 8.87
CA PHE A 677 10.66 -14.30 8.62
C PHE A 677 9.91 -14.39 7.27
N TYR A 678 9.00 -13.45 6.97
CA TYR A 678 8.31 -13.40 5.69
C TYR A 678 9.26 -13.22 4.49
N ALA A 679 10.25 -12.32 4.61
CA ALA A 679 11.25 -12.11 3.57
C ALA A 679 12.15 -13.34 3.37
N VAL A 680 12.60 -14.00 4.44
CA VAL A 680 13.40 -15.23 4.35
C VAL A 680 12.59 -16.36 3.69
N LEU A 681 11.31 -16.53 4.05
CA LEU A 681 10.44 -17.54 3.46
C LEU A 681 10.25 -17.33 1.96
N ASP A 682 10.00 -16.08 1.53
CA ASP A 682 9.90 -15.68 0.13
C ASP A 682 11.19 -15.99 -0.67
N GLN A 683 12.37 -15.68 -0.10
CA GLN A 683 13.65 -16.04 -0.74
C GLN A 683 13.87 -17.55 -0.85
N ILE A 684 13.42 -18.36 0.13
CA ILE A 684 13.54 -19.82 0.07
C ILE A 684 12.63 -20.40 -1.01
N TYR A 685 11.36 -19.99 -1.06
CA TYR A 685 10.39 -20.47 -2.06
C TYR A 685 10.79 -20.13 -3.50
N HIS A 686 11.45 -18.99 -3.72
CA HIS A 686 11.93 -18.55 -5.03
C HIS A 686 13.42 -18.87 -5.30
N GLY A 687 14.05 -19.63 -4.40
CA GLY A 687 15.44 -20.08 -4.49
C GLY A 687 15.62 -21.30 -5.39
N LYS A 688 16.43 -22.27 -4.95
CA LYS A 688 16.77 -23.46 -5.75
C LYS A 688 15.61 -24.46 -5.77
N HIS A 689 15.22 -24.90 -6.97
CA HIS A 689 14.19 -25.91 -7.21
C HIS A 689 14.76 -27.22 -7.79
N PRO A 690 14.04 -28.35 -7.65
CA PRO A 690 12.81 -28.51 -6.87
C PRO A 690 13.04 -28.29 -5.37
N LEU A 691 12.03 -27.80 -4.66
CA LEU A 691 12.11 -27.62 -3.21
C LEU A 691 12.44 -28.96 -2.53
N LYS A 692 13.29 -28.93 -1.51
CA LYS A 692 13.74 -30.15 -0.80
C LYS A 692 12.60 -30.86 -0.04
N GLN A 693 11.58 -30.10 0.33
CA GLN A 693 10.43 -30.45 1.15
C GLN A 693 9.21 -29.68 0.63
N SER A 694 8.00 -30.04 1.09
CA SER A 694 6.78 -29.29 0.79
C SER A 694 6.85 -27.86 1.35
N THR A 695 6.06 -26.96 0.76
CA THR A 695 5.98 -25.55 1.18
C THR A 695 5.63 -25.39 2.66
N THR A 696 4.83 -26.31 3.23
CA THR A 696 4.39 -26.28 4.63
C THR A 696 5.48 -26.72 5.62
N GLU A 697 6.32 -27.70 5.27
CA GLU A 697 7.47 -28.06 6.13
C GLU A 697 8.55 -26.97 6.07
N ILE A 698 8.76 -26.35 4.91
CA ILE A 698 9.64 -25.17 4.77
C ILE A 698 9.11 -23.98 5.60
N LEU A 699 7.79 -23.73 5.60
CA LEU A 699 7.16 -22.73 6.47
C LEU A 699 7.52 -23.00 7.94
N LYS A 700 7.28 -24.22 8.41
CA LYS A 700 7.53 -24.66 9.78
C LYS A 700 8.99 -24.50 10.20
N GLU A 701 9.94 -25.04 9.42
CA GLU A 701 11.37 -24.93 9.74
C GLU A 701 11.84 -23.47 9.74
N THR A 702 11.38 -22.66 8.79
CA THR A 702 11.73 -21.24 8.72
C THR A 702 11.11 -20.46 9.89
N GLN A 703 9.90 -20.82 10.33
CA GLN A 703 9.24 -20.19 11.47
C GLN A 703 9.96 -20.54 12.79
N GLU A 704 10.28 -21.81 13.00
CA GLU A 704 11.00 -22.31 14.18
C GLU A 704 12.42 -21.73 14.26
N LYS A 705 13.10 -21.50 13.13
CA LYS A 705 14.44 -20.90 13.07
C LYS A 705 14.44 -19.36 13.18
N VAL A 706 13.49 -18.67 12.53
CA VAL A 706 13.58 -17.21 12.29
C VAL A 706 12.55 -16.41 13.07
N TYR A 707 11.31 -16.88 13.24
CA TYR A 707 10.27 -16.08 13.91
C TYR A 707 10.32 -16.18 15.43
N GLY A 708 10.67 -17.35 15.97
CA GLY A 708 10.78 -17.60 17.42
C GLY A 708 9.46 -17.93 18.13
N LEU A 709 8.31 -17.81 17.47
CA LEU A 709 7.04 -18.37 17.94
C LEU A 709 6.80 -19.76 17.31
N PRO A 710 6.23 -20.72 18.06
CA PRO A 710 6.08 -22.10 17.60
C PRO A 710 5.11 -22.22 16.42
N TYR A 711 5.44 -23.09 15.47
CA TYR A 711 4.53 -23.50 14.41
C TYR A 711 3.28 -24.18 14.99
N VAL A 712 2.15 -24.05 14.29
CA VAL A 712 0.85 -24.59 14.70
C VAL A 712 0.51 -25.77 13.80
N PRO A 713 0.44 -27.01 14.33
CA PRO A 713 0.10 -28.19 13.53
C PRO A 713 -1.22 -28.03 12.78
N ASN A 714 -1.25 -28.57 11.55
CA ASN A 714 -2.36 -28.43 10.60
C ASN A 714 -2.70 -26.97 10.26
N THR A 715 -1.68 -26.15 10.00
CA THR A 715 -1.85 -24.82 9.37
C THR A 715 -0.88 -24.64 8.20
N ALA A 716 -1.30 -23.89 7.18
CA ALA A 716 -0.51 -23.58 5.99
C ALA A 716 -0.61 -22.08 5.69
N TRP A 717 0.07 -21.27 6.53
CA TRP A 717 0.01 -19.81 6.44
C TRP A 717 0.41 -19.26 5.06
N GLN A 718 1.32 -19.95 4.36
CA GLN A 718 1.79 -19.54 3.04
C GLN A 718 0.66 -19.44 2.01
N LEU A 719 -0.42 -20.23 2.15
CA LEU A 719 -1.60 -20.19 1.27
C LEU A 719 -2.43 -18.91 1.41
N ARG A 720 -2.13 -18.08 2.42
CA ARG A 720 -2.74 -16.75 2.63
C ARG A 720 -1.76 -15.61 2.29
N PHE A 721 -0.53 -15.92 1.87
CA PHE A 721 0.50 -14.93 1.62
C PHE A 721 0.47 -14.45 0.15
N SER A 722 -0.57 -13.69 -0.19
CA SER A 722 -0.84 -13.12 -1.52
C SER A 722 0.36 -12.37 -2.14
N HIS A 723 1.22 -11.79 -1.30
CA HIS A 723 2.46 -11.13 -1.69
C HIS A 723 3.42 -12.02 -2.50
N LEU A 724 3.36 -13.35 -2.35
CA LEU A 724 4.15 -14.27 -3.19
C LEU A 724 3.87 -14.08 -4.69
N VAL A 725 2.70 -13.55 -5.07
CA VAL A 725 2.38 -13.24 -6.47
C VAL A 725 3.08 -11.97 -6.95
N GLY A 726 2.72 -10.78 -6.44
CA GLY A 726 3.25 -9.50 -6.94
C GLY A 726 4.66 -9.13 -6.44
N TYR A 727 4.98 -9.51 -5.20
CA TYR A 727 6.26 -9.28 -4.53
C TYR A 727 7.10 -10.57 -4.43
N GLY A 728 6.85 -11.58 -5.27
CA GLY A 728 7.62 -12.82 -5.27
C GLY A 728 9.12 -12.59 -5.50
N ALA A 729 9.93 -13.18 -4.62
CA ALA A 729 11.37 -12.96 -4.42
C ALA A 729 11.76 -11.52 -4.02
N LYS A 730 10.81 -10.65 -3.71
CA LYS A 730 11.03 -9.22 -3.45
C LYS A 730 10.41 -8.74 -2.13
N TYR A 731 9.91 -9.61 -1.26
CA TYR A 731 9.29 -9.17 0.01
C TYR A 731 10.30 -8.46 0.94
N TYR A 732 11.60 -8.71 0.78
CA TYR A 732 12.66 -7.97 1.47
C TYR A 732 12.63 -6.45 1.20
N SER A 733 12.01 -6.02 0.09
CA SER A 733 11.96 -4.62 -0.35
C SER A 733 11.46 -3.70 0.75
N TYR A 734 10.36 -4.04 1.43
CA TYR A 734 9.80 -3.22 2.51
C TYR A 734 10.80 -2.91 3.63
N LEU A 735 11.66 -3.88 4.00
CA LEU A 735 12.70 -3.68 5.01
C LEU A 735 13.85 -2.81 4.47
N MET A 736 14.31 -3.07 3.25
CA MET A 736 15.41 -2.31 2.65
C MET A 736 15.00 -0.86 2.33
N SER A 737 13.79 -0.64 1.82
CA SER A 737 13.25 0.70 1.57
C SER A 737 13.04 1.48 2.87
N ARG A 738 12.57 0.82 3.94
CA ARG A 738 12.49 1.44 5.27
C ARG A 738 13.87 1.78 5.84
N ALA A 739 14.89 0.95 5.61
CA ALA A 739 16.26 1.28 5.97
C ALA A 739 16.75 2.56 5.27
N VAL A 740 16.53 2.68 3.95
CA VAL A 740 16.87 3.90 3.20
C VAL A 740 16.08 5.11 3.70
N ALA A 741 14.77 4.98 3.92
CA ALA A 741 13.93 6.06 4.43
C ALA A 741 14.40 6.54 5.82
N SER A 742 14.73 5.60 6.72
CA SER A 742 15.33 5.86 8.04
C SER A 742 16.64 6.66 7.92
N MET A 743 17.55 6.26 7.03
CA MET A 743 18.81 6.98 6.79
C MET A 743 18.57 8.40 6.24
N VAL A 744 17.69 8.56 5.25
CA VAL A 744 17.35 9.85 4.66
C VAL A 744 16.68 10.77 5.69
N TRP A 745 15.76 10.25 6.50
CA TRP A 745 15.14 10.98 7.60
C TRP A 745 16.19 11.46 8.61
N LYS A 746 16.98 10.54 9.18
CA LYS A 746 17.98 10.82 10.23
C LYS A 746 19.05 11.81 9.75
N GLN A 747 19.50 11.69 8.50
CA GLN A 747 20.58 12.52 7.96
C GLN A 747 20.11 13.88 7.45
N CYS A 748 18.87 14.01 6.94
CA CYS A 748 18.45 15.21 6.21
C CYS A 748 17.21 15.93 6.75
N PHE A 749 16.35 15.30 7.57
CA PHE A 749 15.06 15.87 7.97
C PHE A 749 14.76 15.82 9.48
N ALA A 750 15.46 14.97 10.24
CA ALA A 750 15.29 14.88 11.69
C ALA A 750 15.67 16.17 12.43
N GLN A 751 16.64 16.95 11.92
CA GLN A 751 17.00 18.25 12.48
C GLN A 751 16.00 19.35 12.10
N ASP A 752 15.61 19.44 10.82
CA ASP A 752 14.50 20.28 10.36
C ASP A 752 13.71 19.59 9.22
N PRO A 753 12.42 19.22 9.45
CA PRO A 753 11.59 18.61 8.42
C PRO A 753 11.08 19.62 7.37
N PHE A 754 11.40 20.91 7.51
CA PHE A 754 11.06 21.95 6.54
C PHE A 754 12.28 22.50 5.78
N ASP A 755 13.44 21.81 5.85
CA ASP A 755 14.64 22.20 5.09
C ASP A 755 14.39 22.08 3.55
N ARG A 756 14.08 23.22 2.94
CA ARG A 756 13.87 23.40 1.49
C ARG A 756 15.08 22.94 0.66
N ALA A 757 16.31 23.05 1.17
CA ALA A 757 17.52 22.64 0.45
C ALA A 757 17.73 21.12 0.48
N MET A 758 17.36 20.45 1.57
CA MET A 758 17.26 18.98 1.60
C MET A 758 16.05 18.48 0.80
N GLY A 759 14.93 19.22 0.79
CA GLY A 759 13.79 18.95 -0.08
C GLY A 759 14.12 19.00 -1.58
N GLU A 760 14.82 20.04 -2.04
CA GLU A 760 15.30 20.11 -3.43
C GLU A 760 16.43 19.11 -3.75
N ARG A 761 17.24 18.71 -2.76
CA ARG A 761 18.16 17.56 -2.93
C ARG A 761 17.36 16.27 -3.13
N TYR A 762 16.38 16.00 -2.30
CA TYR A 762 15.53 14.82 -2.38
C TYR A 762 14.77 14.75 -3.70
N ARG A 763 14.19 15.88 -4.15
CA ARG A 763 13.62 16.03 -5.49
C ARG A 763 14.62 15.65 -6.56
N ARG A 764 15.79 16.30 -6.60
CA ARG A 764 16.76 16.16 -7.69
C ARG A 764 17.46 14.80 -7.72
N GLU A 765 17.86 14.27 -6.57
CA GLU A 765 18.73 13.08 -6.49
C GLU A 765 17.95 11.76 -6.53
N MET A 766 16.69 11.78 -6.07
CA MET A 766 15.82 10.62 -5.96
C MET A 766 14.57 10.75 -6.85
N LEU A 767 13.66 11.68 -6.54
CA LEU A 767 12.34 11.68 -7.18
C LEU A 767 12.37 11.98 -8.69
N ALA A 768 13.26 12.86 -9.14
CA ALA A 768 13.32 13.35 -10.53
C ALA A 768 13.63 12.27 -11.58
N HIS A 769 14.11 11.10 -11.17
CA HIS A 769 14.68 10.10 -12.08
C HIS A 769 13.75 8.92 -12.39
N GLY A 770 12.78 8.60 -11.53
CA GLY A 770 12.00 7.36 -11.63
C GLY A 770 12.90 6.12 -11.82
N GLY A 771 12.72 5.36 -12.89
CA GLY A 771 13.59 4.23 -13.26
C GLY A 771 14.83 4.59 -14.11
N GLY A 772 15.00 5.86 -14.50
CA GLY A 772 16.01 6.32 -15.48
C GLY A 772 17.45 6.42 -14.95
N LYS A 773 17.68 6.13 -13.66
CA LYS A 773 18.97 6.09 -12.96
C LYS A 773 18.97 4.83 -12.08
N GLU A 774 20.13 4.25 -11.77
CA GLU A 774 20.15 3.11 -10.81
C GLU A 774 19.77 3.61 -9.40
N PRO A 775 18.83 2.96 -8.69
CA PRO A 775 18.40 3.44 -7.37
C PRO A 775 19.51 3.58 -6.33
N ILE A 776 20.52 2.70 -6.35
CA ILE A 776 21.66 2.83 -5.43
C ILE A 776 22.45 4.13 -5.66
N LEU A 777 22.48 4.64 -6.89
CA LEU A 777 23.08 5.93 -7.24
C LEU A 777 22.19 7.12 -6.84
N MET A 778 20.87 6.92 -6.73
CA MET A 778 19.95 7.92 -6.17
C MET A 778 20.13 8.05 -4.65
N VAL A 779 20.21 6.91 -3.95
CA VAL A 779 20.49 6.86 -2.50
C VAL A 779 21.87 7.44 -2.20
N GLN A 780 22.88 7.14 -3.00
CA GLN A 780 24.20 7.78 -2.93
C GLN A 780 24.13 9.31 -3.15
N GLY A 781 23.36 9.77 -4.14
CA GLY A 781 23.16 11.20 -4.40
C GLY A 781 22.53 11.94 -3.21
N MET A 782 21.53 11.34 -2.56
CA MET A 782 20.88 11.95 -1.40
C MET A 782 21.79 11.95 -0.15
N LEU A 783 22.29 10.76 0.23
CA LEU A 783 23.09 10.55 1.45
C LEU A 783 24.54 11.03 1.33
N GLN A 784 25.03 11.33 0.11
CA GLN A 784 26.43 11.68 -0.17
C GLN A 784 27.44 10.62 0.31
N LYS A 785 27.00 9.36 0.47
CA LYS A 785 27.82 8.18 0.77
C LYS A 785 27.25 6.93 0.11
N SER A 786 28.07 5.92 -0.11
CA SER A 786 27.62 4.57 -0.49
C SER A 786 27.20 3.79 0.75
N PRO A 787 25.92 3.43 0.94
CA PRO A 787 25.51 2.60 2.05
C PRO A 787 25.98 1.15 1.86
N SER A 788 26.43 0.53 2.94
CA SER A 788 26.71 -0.90 3.07
C SER A 788 25.46 -1.69 3.49
N VAL A 789 25.56 -3.02 3.55
CA VAL A 789 24.50 -3.85 4.14
C VAL A 789 24.38 -3.56 5.64
N GLU A 790 25.51 -3.31 6.30
CA GLU A 790 25.61 -2.91 7.70
C GLU A 790 24.89 -1.58 7.95
N ASP A 791 25.09 -0.56 7.10
CA ASP A 791 24.34 0.72 7.18
C ASP A 791 22.82 0.51 7.19
N PHE A 792 22.30 -0.38 6.33
CA PHE A 792 20.87 -0.66 6.26
C PHE A 792 20.35 -1.42 7.50
N VAL A 793 21.15 -2.34 8.06
CA VAL A 793 20.79 -3.05 9.29
C VAL A 793 20.79 -2.08 10.49
N ASP A 794 21.83 -1.27 10.64
CA ASP A 794 21.96 -0.33 11.76
C ASP A 794 20.89 0.77 11.69
N ALA A 795 20.48 1.20 10.49
CA ALA A 795 19.37 2.14 10.28
C ALA A 795 18.04 1.59 10.83
N LEU A 796 17.73 0.31 10.58
CA LEU A 796 16.53 -0.36 11.11
C LEU A 796 16.62 -0.63 12.61
N VAL A 797 17.77 -1.11 13.09
CA VAL A 797 17.96 -1.45 14.51
C VAL A 797 17.89 -0.21 15.40
N SER A 798 18.38 0.94 14.93
CA SER A 798 18.32 2.21 15.67
C SER A 798 16.94 2.87 15.69
N ASP A 799 16.01 2.53 14.79
CA ASP A 799 14.60 2.97 14.90
C ASP A 799 13.85 2.28 16.07
N LEU A 800 14.42 1.19 16.59
CA LEU A 800 13.88 0.45 17.74
C LEU A 800 14.37 1.00 19.09
N ASP A 801 15.24 2.02 19.10
CA ASP A 801 15.78 2.61 20.32
C ASP A 801 14.81 3.65 20.91
N GLN A 802 14.50 3.52 22.20
CA GLN A 802 13.57 4.41 22.90
C GLN A 802 14.17 5.81 23.06
N ASP A 803 13.34 6.84 22.96
CA ASP A 803 13.76 8.21 23.21
C ASP A 803 13.81 8.48 24.73
N PHE A 804 15.03 8.59 25.26
CA PHE A 804 15.28 8.81 26.68
C PHE A 804 14.71 10.13 27.21
N GLU A 805 14.56 11.18 26.38
CA GLU A 805 13.87 12.40 26.84
C GLU A 805 12.38 12.13 27.07
N THR A 806 11.74 11.38 26.16
CA THR A 806 10.32 11.04 26.28
C THR A 806 10.04 10.14 27.49
N PHE A 807 10.94 9.19 27.79
CA PHE A 807 10.85 8.34 28.98
C PHE A 807 10.82 9.15 30.30
N ILE A 808 11.58 10.25 30.38
CA ILE A 808 11.62 11.12 31.56
C ILE A 808 10.37 12.03 31.64
N MET A 809 9.72 12.36 30.52
CA MET A 809 8.50 13.20 30.53
C MET A 809 7.21 12.46 30.96
N ASP A 810 7.21 11.13 30.92
CA ASP A 810 6.11 10.27 31.43
C ASP A 810 6.43 9.59 32.78
N SER A 811 7.52 10.01 33.45
CA SER A 811 7.97 9.54 34.79
C SER A 811 7.61 10.51 35.91
#